data_AF-A0A812V101-F1
#
_entry.id   AF-A0A812V101-F1
#
_cell.length_a   1.000
_cell.length_b   1.000
_cell.length_c   1.000
_cell.angle_alpha   90.00
_cell.angle_beta   90.00
_cell.angle_gamma   90.00
#
_symmetry.space_group_name_H-M   'P 1'
#
loop_
_entity.id
_entity.type
_entity.pdbx_description
1 polymer ?
#
loop_
_entity_poly.entity_id
_entity_poly.type
_entity_poly.pdbx_seq_one_letter_code
_entity_poly.pdbx_strand_id
1 'polypeptide(L)'
;MENLMQTFPERSFDVTNWIEACIGLPLCLLTRKTLDLEAEEAVLRTRNCCCSCTQRRPYAQLTLLEQRSLCFGVCAAINSDLAPMNDKDEGGIVPGCGCSRSLVEEIVQELNLRKDGRGKIAQVRQQKFMLDKISKLAIQVPMLVKHFGVKYPPEEATLQRIFPRGAPIMRPLSNVAVTQQVHEFETHEYDITCCCETLCCTSKLLQLAPDEAVLTTQQYITGSVVTSRVPYANIESVDSLQSCGCLSSLEAGELTKKPGRAGHVPIQPGFGCSRSVVESIRADLQARVDVRGNLGQLKQLESMMQRFDDFAAELALILDKIGADASYPPSQQTMRQLYGDQSSCVVPEGTHSLPSRDFDTVAYNVRNDIANCCCMAVTCGLAGCTSHSLTLESEQAVETFSNNCMRSTDRKPYAQLRAVDEEICCCCFHGVNGWVPGWCGDTQKVQEIAAELQARKVGRGNIAQIRNQENTMVKAIEADIRADIVLKQKGVQYPPTQATMTSMYGAQQPQLPPVTPGVGQAIHLNASEQMPTRNYDITNALERVCCCCQTTHLELNDEEAVFRKKSCCLKAVRREPYAQLGSVEPAQLCCGLCVNVHTDQNMVCPGFGCSHGSVEEVATELQNRKVKRGNIAQIRQQENLMVEIIKLGVKADMLMHKEGVQYPPSQDAMMAVFGQDISIPGSQTAFGRTMHVMVPPGLRAGDAFQVLGPRGRFEVTVPPGVVEGQTLQAT
;
A
#
# COMPACT_ATOMS: atom_id res chain seq x y z
N MET A 1 9.94 1.10 18.19
CA MET A 1 10.36 1.61 16.87
C MET A 1 11.02 0.51 16.05
N GLU A 2 11.89 -0.30 16.68
CA GLU A 2 12.54 -1.46 16.04
C GLU A 2 11.56 -2.43 15.33
N ASN A 3 10.36 -2.66 15.87
CA ASN A 3 9.35 -3.50 15.20
C ASN A 3 8.64 -2.84 14.01
N LEU A 4 8.71 -1.51 13.84
CA LEU A 4 8.02 -0.77 12.77
C LEU A 4 8.93 -0.44 11.59
N MET A 5 10.25 -0.34 11.81
CA MET A 5 11.26 -0.11 10.77
C MET A 5 12.32 -1.21 10.80
N GLN A 6 11.86 -2.47 10.83
CA GLN A 6 12.76 -3.60 10.94
C GLN A 6 13.72 -3.62 9.74
N THR A 7 15.02 -3.54 10.02
CA THR A 7 16.05 -3.73 8.99
C THR A 7 16.29 -5.23 8.83
N PHE A 8 16.33 -5.66 7.57
CA PHE A 8 16.58 -7.07 7.24
C PHE A 8 17.99 -7.17 6.63
N PRO A 9 18.88 -8.02 7.17
CA PRO A 9 20.17 -8.24 6.56
C PRO A 9 20.00 -8.91 5.20
N GLU A 10 20.90 -8.64 4.26
CA GLU A 10 20.88 -9.35 2.97
C GLU A 10 21.11 -10.85 3.16
N ARG A 11 20.31 -11.67 2.48
CA ARG A 11 20.47 -13.12 2.45
C ARG A 11 20.40 -13.60 1.00
N SER A 12 21.18 -14.61 0.65
CA SER A 12 21.17 -15.21 -0.69
C SER A 12 21.00 -16.71 -0.57
N PHE A 13 20.08 -17.27 -1.35
CA PHE A 13 19.79 -18.68 -1.40
C PHE A 13 20.06 -19.22 -2.81
N ASP A 14 20.77 -20.35 -2.89
CA ASP A 14 20.84 -21.12 -4.13
C ASP A 14 19.56 -21.94 -4.26
N VAL A 15 18.72 -21.56 -5.22
CA VAL A 15 17.42 -22.18 -5.47
C VAL A 15 17.41 -22.93 -6.79
N THR A 16 18.59 -23.35 -7.25
CA THR A 16 18.76 -24.12 -8.48
C THR A 16 18.07 -25.47 -8.37
N ASN A 17 17.22 -25.78 -9.35
CA ASN A 17 16.67 -27.12 -9.53
C ASN A 17 17.66 -27.98 -10.31
N TRP A 18 18.28 -28.96 -9.66
CA TRP A 18 19.32 -29.81 -10.26
C TRP A 18 18.76 -30.72 -11.35
N ILE A 19 17.49 -31.08 -11.27
CA ILE A 19 16.82 -31.88 -12.31
C ILE A 19 16.66 -31.04 -13.58
N GLU A 20 16.19 -29.79 -13.46
CA GLU A 20 16.13 -28.84 -14.59
C GLU A 20 17.53 -28.55 -15.15
N ALA A 21 18.53 -28.45 -14.29
CA ALA A 21 19.91 -28.17 -14.69
C ALA A 21 20.54 -29.33 -15.50
N CYS A 22 20.17 -30.58 -15.22
CA CYS A 22 20.76 -31.79 -15.81
C CYS A 22 20.02 -32.34 -17.05
N ILE A 23 18.71 -32.13 -17.19
CA ILE A 23 17.90 -32.74 -18.27
C ILE A 23 17.81 -31.86 -19.53
N GLY A 24 18.30 -30.61 -19.48
CA GLY A 24 18.36 -29.73 -20.65
C GLY A 24 19.23 -30.27 -21.79
N LEU A 25 18.91 -29.91 -23.04
CA LEU A 25 19.70 -30.21 -24.24
C LEU A 25 21.21 -29.98 -23.98
N PRO A 26 22.12 -30.84 -24.49
CA PRO A 26 23.55 -30.82 -24.18
C PRO A 26 24.29 -29.50 -24.52
N LEU A 27 23.65 -28.56 -25.20
CA LEU A 27 24.20 -27.24 -25.56
C LEU A 27 23.79 -26.10 -24.61
N CYS A 28 22.82 -26.31 -23.70
CA CYS A 28 22.28 -25.28 -22.79
C CYS A 28 22.43 -25.67 -21.29
N LEU A 29 23.33 -26.61 -20.99
CA LEU A 29 23.45 -27.26 -19.67
C LEU A 29 23.85 -26.26 -18.58
N LEU A 30 23.23 -26.41 -17.40
CA LEU A 30 23.45 -25.63 -16.16
C LEU A 30 22.65 -24.32 -16.09
N THR A 31 21.32 -24.44 -16.00
CA THR A 31 20.51 -23.35 -15.44
C THR A 31 20.79 -23.23 -13.95
N ARG A 32 21.24 -22.05 -13.51
CA ARG A 32 21.43 -21.66 -12.12
C ARG A 32 20.37 -20.63 -11.72
N LYS A 33 19.76 -20.82 -10.55
CA LYS A 33 18.81 -19.87 -9.98
C LYS A 33 19.29 -19.44 -8.60
N THR A 34 19.39 -18.14 -8.37
CA THR A 34 19.70 -17.56 -7.04
C THR A 34 18.59 -16.61 -6.61
N LEU A 35 18.16 -16.73 -5.36
CA LEU A 35 17.18 -15.85 -4.74
C LEU A 35 17.90 -14.97 -3.70
N ASP A 36 18.09 -13.71 -4.04
CA ASP A 36 18.67 -12.71 -3.15
C ASP A 36 17.54 -11.93 -2.46
N LEU A 37 17.53 -11.95 -1.13
CA LEU A 37 16.60 -11.19 -0.31
C LEU A 37 17.30 -9.92 0.16
N GLU A 38 17.12 -8.84 -0.60
CA GLU A 38 17.62 -7.50 -0.28
C GLU A 38 16.71 -6.85 0.79
N ALA A 39 17.08 -5.66 1.28
CA ALA A 39 16.36 -5.00 2.38
C ALA A 39 14.91 -4.62 2.02
N GLU A 40 14.64 -4.24 0.77
CA GLU A 40 13.33 -3.70 0.31
C GLU A 40 12.64 -4.60 -0.73
N GLU A 41 13.38 -5.50 -1.39
CA GLU A 41 12.86 -6.37 -2.44
C GLU A 41 13.51 -7.75 -2.47
N ALA A 42 12.83 -8.69 -3.09
CA ALA A 42 13.34 -10.02 -3.41
C ALA A 42 13.74 -10.07 -4.89
N VAL A 43 14.91 -10.66 -5.16
CA VAL A 43 15.55 -10.70 -6.47
C VAL A 43 15.81 -12.15 -6.87
N LEU A 44 15.07 -12.65 -7.86
CA LEU A 44 15.30 -13.97 -8.45
C LEU A 44 16.14 -13.82 -9.72
N ARG A 45 17.37 -14.32 -9.70
CA ARG A 45 18.25 -14.36 -10.87
C ARG A 45 18.24 -15.75 -11.45
N THR A 46 17.95 -15.87 -12.74
CA THR A 46 18.08 -17.11 -13.50
C THR A 46 19.15 -16.92 -14.57
N ARG A 47 20.11 -17.82 -14.64
CA ARG A 47 21.19 -17.80 -15.63
C ARG A 47 21.38 -19.18 -16.20
N ASN A 48 21.48 -19.29 -17.52
CA ASN A 48 21.99 -20.48 -18.19
C ASN A 48 22.95 -20.04 -19.31
N CYS A 49 23.48 -20.96 -20.11
CA CYS A 49 24.41 -20.63 -21.18
C CYS A 49 23.87 -19.65 -22.23
N CYS A 50 22.54 -19.55 -22.36
CA CYS A 50 21.89 -18.84 -23.46
C CYS A 50 21.09 -17.61 -23.01
N CYS A 51 20.66 -17.58 -21.76
CA CYS A 51 19.72 -16.62 -21.23
C CYS A 51 20.14 -16.21 -19.81
N SER A 52 20.03 -14.93 -19.53
CA SER A 52 20.06 -14.40 -18.17
C SER A 52 18.83 -13.52 -17.98
N CYS A 53 18.11 -13.74 -16.89
CA CYS A 53 16.99 -12.89 -16.50
C CYS A 53 17.00 -12.64 -15.00
N THR A 54 16.58 -11.46 -14.62
CA THR A 54 16.45 -11.03 -13.23
C THR A 54 15.02 -10.59 -13.00
N GLN A 55 14.42 -11.04 -11.91
CA GLN A 55 13.08 -10.65 -11.49
C GLN A 55 13.17 -9.98 -10.12
N ARG A 56 12.79 -8.71 -10.05
CA ARG A 56 12.78 -7.92 -8.80
C ARG A 56 11.35 -7.63 -8.35
N ARG A 57 11.04 -7.95 -7.10
CA ARG A 57 9.72 -7.68 -6.48
C ARG A 57 9.89 -7.04 -5.10
N PRO A 58 9.43 -5.79 -4.90
CA PRO A 58 9.28 -5.23 -3.56
C PRO A 58 8.40 -6.12 -2.69
N TYR A 59 8.71 -6.23 -1.40
CA TYR A 59 7.92 -7.07 -0.48
C TYR A 59 6.45 -6.63 -0.39
N ALA A 60 6.16 -5.35 -0.60
CA ALA A 60 4.79 -4.82 -0.68
C ALA A 60 3.99 -5.29 -1.90
N GLN A 61 4.65 -5.80 -2.96
CA GLN A 61 4.01 -6.38 -4.14
C GLN A 61 3.91 -7.92 -4.07
N LEU A 62 4.49 -8.57 -3.05
CA LEU A 62 4.36 -10.02 -2.86
C LEU A 62 3.01 -10.32 -2.20
N THR A 63 2.01 -10.52 -3.04
CA THR A 63 0.66 -10.94 -2.64
C THR A 63 0.63 -12.42 -2.33
N LEU A 64 1.17 -13.23 -3.24
CA LEU A 64 1.20 -14.68 -3.17
C LEU A 64 2.54 -15.16 -2.61
N LEU A 65 2.46 -15.96 -1.54
CA LEU A 65 3.62 -16.67 -1.01
C LEU A 65 3.13 -17.93 -0.29
N GLU A 66 3.22 -19.06 -0.97
CA GLU A 66 2.75 -20.35 -0.47
C GLU A 66 3.84 -21.42 -0.64
N GLN A 67 3.95 -22.29 0.37
CA GLN A 67 4.64 -23.56 0.21
C GLN A 67 3.69 -24.56 -0.44
N ARG A 68 4.11 -25.20 -1.52
CA ARG A 68 3.38 -26.29 -2.17
C ARG A 68 4.17 -27.58 -2.13
N SER A 69 3.44 -28.66 -1.86
CA SER A 69 3.96 -30.01 -1.99
C SER A 69 3.71 -30.53 -3.39
N LEU A 70 4.77 -30.96 -4.07
CA LEU A 70 4.76 -31.58 -5.40
C LEU A 70 5.06 -33.08 -5.29
N CYS A 71 4.84 -33.82 -6.38
CA CYS A 71 5.21 -35.25 -6.49
C CYS A 71 4.67 -36.09 -5.31
N PHE A 72 3.37 -36.02 -5.03
CA PHE A 72 2.73 -36.76 -3.92
C PHE A 72 3.31 -36.45 -2.54
N GLY A 73 3.77 -35.22 -2.31
CA GLY A 73 4.30 -34.81 -1.01
C GLY A 73 5.82 -34.95 -0.85
N VAL A 74 6.50 -35.52 -1.84
CA VAL A 74 7.95 -35.76 -1.79
C VAL A 74 8.74 -34.47 -2.04
N CYS A 75 8.27 -33.64 -2.98
CA CYS A 75 8.95 -32.41 -3.34
C CYS A 75 8.23 -31.20 -2.73
N ALA A 76 8.95 -30.12 -2.49
CA ALA A 76 8.45 -28.84 -2.01
C ALA A 76 8.85 -27.73 -2.99
N ALA A 77 7.93 -26.80 -3.23
CA ALA A 77 8.10 -25.65 -4.09
C ALA A 77 7.57 -24.39 -3.41
N ILE A 78 8.14 -23.24 -3.76
CA ILE A 78 7.64 -21.93 -3.37
C ILE A 78 6.81 -21.41 -4.54
N ASN A 79 5.52 -21.19 -4.31
CA ASN A 79 4.62 -20.51 -5.23
C ASN A 79 4.55 -19.03 -4.82
N SER A 80 5.00 -18.13 -5.68
CA SER A 80 5.01 -16.69 -5.38
C SER A 80 4.86 -15.82 -6.63
N ASP A 81 4.61 -14.52 -6.45
CA ASP A 81 4.55 -13.55 -7.57
C ASP A 81 5.89 -13.35 -8.31
N LEU A 82 6.99 -13.90 -7.78
CA LEU A 82 8.27 -14.01 -8.49
C LEU A 82 8.22 -15.15 -9.51
N ALA A 83 7.80 -16.34 -9.07
CA ALA A 83 7.70 -17.53 -9.90
C ALA A 83 6.36 -18.21 -9.62
N PRO A 84 5.27 -17.79 -10.29
CA PRO A 84 3.95 -18.38 -10.06
C PRO A 84 3.92 -19.81 -10.59
N MET A 85 3.20 -20.67 -9.88
CA MET A 85 2.86 -22.02 -10.36
C MET A 85 1.58 -21.97 -11.21
N ASN A 86 1.56 -22.76 -12.28
CA ASN A 86 0.38 -22.93 -13.13
C ASN A 86 -0.53 -24.06 -12.61
N ASP A 87 -1.63 -24.30 -13.33
CA ASP A 87 -2.64 -25.31 -12.98
C ASP A 87 -2.19 -26.76 -13.02
N LYS A 88 -1.07 -27.00 -13.69
CA LYS A 88 -0.44 -28.32 -13.78
C LYS A 88 0.66 -28.48 -12.73
N ASP A 89 0.72 -27.56 -11.77
CA ASP A 89 1.78 -27.46 -10.77
C ASP A 89 3.18 -27.32 -11.41
N GLU A 90 3.26 -26.74 -12.61
CA GLU A 90 4.53 -26.37 -13.26
C GLU A 90 4.90 -24.93 -12.87
N GLY A 91 6.18 -24.65 -12.71
CA GLY A 91 6.70 -23.35 -12.26
C GLY A 91 7.11 -23.38 -10.79
N GLY A 92 7.06 -22.22 -10.13
CA GLY A 92 7.55 -22.10 -8.75
C GLY A 92 9.07 -22.05 -8.64
N ILE A 93 9.53 -21.84 -7.40
CA ILE A 93 10.94 -21.98 -7.03
C ILE A 93 11.11 -23.33 -6.36
N VAL A 94 11.91 -24.22 -6.96
CA VAL A 94 12.14 -25.60 -6.51
C VAL A 94 13.62 -25.82 -6.21
N PRO A 95 14.10 -25.50 -4.99
CA PRO A 95 15.51 -25.68 -4.63
C PRO A 95 15.93 -27.16 -4.64
N GLY A 96 17.13 -27.48 -5.11
CA GLY A 96 17.65 -28.85 -5.05
C GLY A 96 17.02 -29.75 -6.11
N CYS A 97 16.59 -30.95 -5.72
CA CYS A 97 15.72 -31.81 -6.55
C CYS A 97 14.24 -31.68 -6.14
N GLY A 98 13.88 -30.63 -5.40
CA GLY A 98 12.59 -30.47 -4.75
C GLY A 98 12.49 -31.14 -3.37
N CYS A 99 13.41 -32.02 -2.98
CA CYS A 99 13.35 -32.70 -1.68
C CYS A 99 13.81 -31.84 -0.48
N SER A 100 14.33 -30.63 -0.71
CA SER A 100 14.86 -29.74 0.34
C SER A 100 13.74 -28.97 1.04
N ARG A 101 12.81 -29.68 1.67
CA ARG A 101 11.63 -29.10 2.34
C ARG A 101 12.00 -28.07 3.41
N SER A 102 13.05 -28.32 4.18
CA SER A 102 13.54 -27.40 5.21
C SER A 102 14.02 -26.07 4.62
N LEU A 103 14.69 -26.09 3.47
CA LEU A 103 15.14 -24.87 2.78
C LEU A 103 13.96 -24.09 2.21
N VAL A 104 12.97 -24.78 1.64
CA VAL A 104 11.71 -24.14 1.19
C VAL A 104 10.98 -23.48 2.36
N GLU A 105 10.86 -24.18 3.49
CA GLU A 105 10.25 -23.65 4.71
C GLU A 105 11.01 -22.44 5.25
N GLU A 106 12.34 -22.49 5.29
CA GLU A 106 13.19 -21.35 5.69
C GLU A 106 12.98 -20.13 4.79
N ILE A 107 13.00 -20.32 3.46
CA ILE A 107 12.81 -19.21 2.51
C ILE A 107 11.40 -18.63 2.63
N VAL A 108 10.36 -19.46 2.74
CA VAL A 108 8.97 -19.00 2.91
C VAL A 108 8.81 -18.26 4.24
N GLN A 109 9.42 -18.74 5.32
CA GLN A 109 9.40 -18.06 6.62
C GLN A 109 10.09 -16.70 6.54
N GLU A 110 11.28 -16.62 5.96
CA GLU A 110 12.04 -15.37 5.80
C GLU A 110 11.29 -14.36 4.91
N LEU A 111 10.73 -14.81 3.78
CA LEU A 111 9.92 -13.95 2.90
C LEU A 111 8.64 -13.45 3.60
N ASN A 112 7.97 -14.28 4.40
CA ASN A 112 6.83 -13.84 5.20
C ASN A 112 7.23 -12.81 6.27
N LEU A 113 8.34 -13.02 6.98
CA LEU A 113 8.86 -12.05 7.94
C LEU A 113 9.12 -10.68 7.29
N ARG A 114 9.70 -10.68 6.09
CA ARG A 114 9.95 -9.44 5.32
C ARG A 114 8.66 -8.82 4.77
N LYS A 115 7.72 -9.64 4.28
CA LYS A 115 6.39 -9.18 3.87
C LYS A 115 5.63 -8.54 5.05
N ASP A 116 5.75 -9.08 6.25
CA ASP A 116 5.12 -8.53 7.45
C ASP A 116 5.82 -7.26 7.96
N GLY A 117 7.14 -7.17 7.80
CA GLY A 117 7.96 -6.04 8.27
C GLY A 117 8.14 -4.88 7.27
N ARG A 118 7.99 -5.13 5.97
CA ARG A 118 8.16 -4.13 4.88
C ARG A 118 7.05 -4.14 3.83
N GLY A 119 6.12 -5.08 3.90
CA GLY A 119 4.97 -5.12 2.98
C GLY A 119 3.82 -4.21 3.42
N LYS A 120 2.64 -4.40 2.82
CA LYS A 120 1.48 -3.54 3.07
C LYS A 120 0.97 -3.56 4.51
N ILE A 121 1.13 -4.68 5.23
CA ILE A 121 0.75 -4.78 6.64
C ILE A 121 1.63 -3.85 7.49
N ALA A 122 2.94 -3.80 7.23
CA ALA A 122 3.84 -2.87 7.90
C ALA A 122 3.43 -1.42 7.64
N GLN A 123 3.10 -1.06 6.39
CA GLN A 123 2.64 0.28 6.04
C GLN A 123 1.37 0.67 6.81
N VAL A 124 0.38 -0.21 6.91
CA VAL A 124 -0.85 0.04 7.70
C VAL A 124 -0.52 0.25 9.19
N ARG A 125 0.41 -0.54 9.74
CA ARG A 125 0.84 -0.40 11.15
C ARG A 125 1.61 0.91 11.37
N GLN A 126 2.49 1.29 10.44
CA GLN A 126 3.19 2.57 10.45
C GLN A 126 2.21 3.74 10.37
N GLN A 127 1.22 3.69 9.47
CA GLN A 127 0.16 4.70 9.38
C GLN A 127 -0.66 4.80 10.67
N LYS A 128 -1.07 3.68 11.29
CA LYS A 128 -1.75 3.68 12.59
C LYS A 128 -0.89 4.35 13.68
N PHE A 129 0.41 4.06 13.71
CA PHE A 129 1.34 4.68 14.65
C PHE A 129 1.48 6.20 14.40
N MET A 130 1.62 6.61 13.14
CA MET A 130 1.68 8.02 12.76
C MET A 130 0.41 8.77 13.19
N LEU A 131 -0.77 8.21 12.93
CA LEU A 131 -2.06 8.77 13.34
C LEU A 131 -2.17 8.91 14.86
N ASP A 132 -1.70 7.94 15.65
CA ASP A 132 -1.67 8.02 17.11
C ASP A 132 -0.81 9.21 17.58
N LYS A 133 0.39 9.36 17.03
CA LYS A 133 1.29 10.48 17.36
C LYS A 133 0.75 11.84 16.91
N ILE A 134 0.18 11.89 15.71
CA ILE A 134 -0.47 13.10 15.21
C ILE A 134 -1.69 13.45 16.06
N SER A 135 -2.45 12.47 16.56
CA SER A 135 -3.59 12.73 17.45
C SER A 135 -3.16 13.31 18.79
N LYS A 136 -2.05 12.83 19.33
CA LYS A 136 -1.40 13.46 20.49
C LYS A 136 -1.01 14.91 20.18
N LEU A 137 -0.34 15.17 19.04
CA LEU A 137 0.04 16.52 18.63
C LEU A 137 -1.17 17.47 18.43
N ALA A 138 -2.28 16.94 17.89
CA ALA A 138 -3.52 17.68 17.72
C ALA A 138 -4.19 18.12 19.02
N ILE A 139 -3.74 17.60 20.16
CA ILE A 139 -4.12 18.09 21.48
C ILE A 139 -3.06 19.06 22.01
N GLN A 140 -1.78 18.72 21.85
CA GLN A 140 -0.66 19.49 22.42
C GLN A 140 -0.48 20.87 21.80
N VAL A 141 -0.56 20.99 20.48
CA VAL A 141 -0.33 22.27 19.79
C VAL A 141 -1.43 23.28 20.17
N PRO A 142 -2.74 22.94 20.14
CA PRO A 142 -3.78 23.85 20.63
C PRO A 142 -3.64 24.24 22.12
N MET A 143 -3.18 23.33 22.97
CA MET A 143 -2.87 23.65 24.38
C MET A 143 -1.79 24.73 24.47
N LEU A 144 -0.74 24.64 23.64
CA LEU A 144 0.31 25.65 23.55
C LEU A 144 -0.23 26.98 22.97
N VAL A 145 -1.05 26.94 21.92
CA VAL A 145 -1.72 28.11 21.35
C VAL A 145 -2.47 28.88 22.44
N LYS A 146 -3.26 28.17 23.26
CA LYS A 146 -3.97 28.77 24.38
C LYS A 146 -3.02 29.30 25.47
N HIS A 147 -2.00 28.53 25.85
CA HIS A 147 -1.03 28.91 26.88
C HIS A 147 -0.28 30.20 26.52
N PHE A 148 0.11 30.37 25.24
CA PHE A 148 0.73 31.59 24.75
C PHE A 148 -0.25 32.77 24.59
N GLY A 149 -1.54 32.59 24.88
CA GLY A 149 -2.56 33.63 24.76
C GLY A 149 -2.77 34.08 23.31
N VAL A 150 -2.66 33.13 22.37
CA VAL A 150 -3.02 33.35 20.96
C VAL A 150 -4.55 33.35 20.87
N LYS A 151 -5.11 34.36 20.20
CA LYS A 151 -6.55 34.43 19.93
C LYS A 151 -6.90 33.44 18.82
N TYR A 152 -7.86 32.55 19.08
CA TYR A 152 -8.31 31.55 18.10
C TYR A 152 -9.85 31.57 17.97
N PRO A 153 -10.41 31.65 16.75
CA PRO A 153 -9.70 31.86 15.49
C PRO A 153 -9.00 33.24 15.44
N PRO A 154 -7.89 33.38 14.70
CA PRO A 154 -7.18 34.65 14.55
C PRO A 154 -8.03 35.66 13.77
N GLU A 155 -7.70 36.94 13.92
CA GLU A 155 -8.33 38.01 13.12
C GLU A 155 -7.80 37.98 11.69
N GLU A 156 -8.64 38.40 10.73
CA GLU A 156 -8.29 38.43 9.30
C GLU A 156 -7.01 39.24 9.04
N ALA A 157 -6.80 40.34 9.76
CA ALA A 157 -5.58 41.15 9.67
C ALA A 157 -4.32 40.39 10.12
N THR A 158 -4.46 39.52 11.14
CA THR A 158 -3.37 38.64 11.59
C THR A 158 -3.06 37.59 10.54
N LEU A 159 -4.09 36.97 9.95
CA LEU A 159 -3.94 35.98 8.89
C LEU A 159 -3.26 36.56 7.64
N GLN A 160 -3.69 37.73 7.18
CA GLN A 160 -3.10 38.40 6.02
C GLN A 160 -1.64 38.81 6.25
N ARG A 161 -1.29 39.18 7.49
CA ARG A 161 0.09 39.52 7.85
C ARG A 161 1.02 38.30 7.88
N ILE A 162 0.56 37.18 8.43
CA ILE A 162 1.36 35.96 8.60
C ILE A 162 1.40 35.15 7.30
N PHE A 163 0.30 35.14 6.54
CA PHE A 163 0.13 34.34 5.32
C PHE A 163 -0.18 35.22 4.11
N PRO A 164 0.77 36.04 3.62
CA PRO A 164 0.54 36.99 2.54
C PRO A 164 0.21 36.34 1.19
N ARG A 165 0.50 35.04 1.03
CA ARG A 165 0.23 34.26 -0.20
C ARG A 165 -1.11 33.52 -0.19
N GLY A 166 -1.90 33.68 0.87
CA GLY A 166 -3.18 33.00 1.05
C GLY A 166 -3.27 32.39 2.43
N ALA A 167 -4.27 32.82 3.20
CA ALA A 167 -4.51 32.30 4.55
C ALA A 167 -5.03 30.85 4.49
N PRO A 168 -4.52 29.95 5.37
CA PRO A 168 -5.09 28.62 5.51
C PRO A 168 -6.50 28.69 6.10
N ILE A 169 -7.30 27.65 5.85
CA ILE A 169 -8.62 27.51 6.45
C ILE A 169 -8.45 27.14 7.93
N MET A 170 -8.76 28.07 8.84
CA MET A 170 -8.67 27.85 10.28
C MET A 170 -9.89 27.05 10.77
N ARG A 171 -9.68 25.80 11.17
CA ARG A 171 -10.75 24.92 11.68
C ARG A 171 -11.00 25.19 13.16
N PRO A 172 -12.24 25.08 13.69
CA PRO A 172 -12.45 25.14 15.13
C PRO A 172 -11.56 24.13 15.87
N LEU A 173 -10.92 24.52 16.98
CA LEU A 173 -10.03 23.63 17.74
C LEU A 173 -10.73 22.34 18.17
N SER A 174 -12.05 22.41 18.41
CA SER A 174 -12.88 21.23 18.69
C SER A 174 -12.78 20.18 17.59
N ASN A 175 -12.82 20.61 16.32
CA ASN A 175 -12.72 19.74 15.14
C ASN A 175 -11.30 19.19 14.95
N VAL A 176 -10.28 19.97 15.34
CA VAL A 176 -8.86 19.55 15.29
C VAL A 176 -8.61 18.41 16.28
N ALA A 177 -9.20 18.48 17.47
CA ALA A 177 -9.06 17.49 18.53
C ALA A 177 -9.86 16.18 18.30
N VAL A 178 -10.81 16.17 17.36
CA VAL A 178 -11.58 14.95 17.04
C VAL A 178 -10.61 13.88 16.53
N THR A 179 -10.39 12.88 17.37
CA THR A 179 -9.62 11.71 16.97
C THR A 179 -10.57 10.74 16.31
N GLN A 180 -10.30 10.43 15.06
CA GLN A 180 -10.99 9.37 14.37
C GLN A 180 -10.70 8.07 15.11
N GLN A 181 -11.72 7.47 15.72
CA GLN A 181 -11.54 6.17 16.37
C GLN A 181 -11.14 5.17 15.28
N VAL A 182 -9.92 4.65 15.41
CA VAL A 182 -9.46 3.57 14.55
C VAL A 182 -10.27 2.34 14.96
N HIS A 183 -11.19 1.92 14.09
CA HIS A 183 -11.98 0.73 14.34
C HIS A 183 -11.04 -0.48 14.49
N GLU A 184 -11.10 -1.13 15.66
CA GLU A 184 -10.40 -2.38 15.93
C GLU A 184 -11.35 -3.51 15.57
N PHE A 185 -10.91 -4.38 14.66
CA PHE A 185 -11.69 -5.54 14.25
C PHE A 185 -11.24 -6.76 15.06
N GLU A 186 -12.20 -7.56 15.51
CA GLU A 186 -11.93 -8.89 16.08
C GLU A 186 -11.63 -9.90 14.98
N THR A 187 -11.03 -11.04 15.34
CA THR A 187 -10.84 -12.14 14.40
C THR A 187 -12.13 -12.96 14.30
N HIS A 188 -12.66 -13.11 13.08
CA HIS A 188 -13.79 -13.99 12.82
C HIS A 188 -13.37 -15.16 11.93
N GLU A 189 -13.94 -16.34 12.17
CA GLU A 189 -13.68 -17.55 11.39
C GLU A 189 -14.97 -18.05 10.75
N TYR A 190 -14.89 -18.37 9.46
CA TYR A 190 -15.99 -18.85 8.65
C TYR A 190 -15.58 -20.15 7.95
N ASP A 191 -16.32 -21.23 8.18
CA ASP A 191 -16.23 -22.43 7.34
C ASP A 191 -16.91 -22.13 6.00
N ILE A 192 -16.11 -22.09 4.95
CA ILE A 192 -16.55 -21.79 3.60
C ILE A 192 -16.43 -23.00 2.67
N THR A 193 -16.34 -24.20 3.24
CA THR A 193 -16.27 -25.45 2.49
C THR A 193 -17.53 -25.62 1.65
N CYS A 194 -17.36 -25.81 0.34
CA CYS A 194 -18.46 -26.17 -0.54
C CYS A 194 -18.82 -27.66 -0.35
N CYS A 195 -20.08 -28.04 -0.45
CA CYS A 195 -20.51 -29.44 -0.26
C CYS A 195 -19.81 -30.40 -1.24
N CYS A 196 -19.55 -29.97 -2.48
CA CYS A 196 -18.78 -30.74 -3.45
C CYS A 196 -17.32 -30.94 -3.01
N GLU A 197 -16.74 -29.96 -2.32
CA GLU A 197 -15.38 -30.05 -1.78
C GLU A 197 -15.33 -31.01 -0.59
N THR A 198 -16.35 -31.00 0.27
CA THR A 198 -16.50 -31.99 1.36
C THR A 198 -16.52 -33.42 0.83
N LEU A 199 -17.26 -33.67 -0.27
CA LEU A 199 -17.29 -34.98 -0.93
C LEU A 199 -15.93 -35.38 -1.52
N CYS A 200 -15.10 -34.40 -1.89
CA CYS A 200 -13.73 -34.59 -2.35
C CYS A 200 -12.69 -34.57 -1.22
N CYS A 201 -13.12 -34.67 0.04
CA CYS A 201 -12.25 -34.61 1.23
C CYS A 201 -11.40 -33.33 1.27
N THR A 202 -11.99 -32.20 0.90
CA THR A 202 -11.39 -30.87 0.97
C THR A 202 -12.21 -30.00 1.92
N SER A 203 -11.54 -29.27 2.81
CA SER A 203 -12.14 -28.25 3.67
C SER A 203 -11.49 -26.88 3.42
N LYS A 204 -12.27 -25.83 3.62
CA LYS A 204 -11.84 -24.44 3.50
C LYS A 204 -12.30 -23.61 4.70
N LEU A 205 -11.34 -22.95 5.33
CA LEU A 205 -11.57 -22.04 6.44
C LEU A 205 -11.12 -20.64 6.03
N LEU A 206 -12.02 -19.66 6.15
CA LEU A 206 -11.71 -18.24 5.97
C LEU A 206 -11.65 -17.57 7.34
N GLN A 207 -10.48 -17.09 7.72
CA GLN A 207 -10.25 -16.30 8.92
C GLN A 207 -10.07 -14.82 8.53
N LEU A 208 -10.99 -13.97 8.97
CA LEU A 208 -10.89 -12.51 8.82
C LEU A 208 -10.19 -11.94 10.06
N ALA A 209 -8.86 -11.85 10.01
CA ALA A 209 -8.04 -11.25 11.06
C ALA A 209 -8.10 -9.71 11.00
N PRO A 210 -7.53 -8.96 11.95
CA PRO A 210 -7.65 -7.49 11.98
C PRO A 210 -7.02 -6.77 10.78
N ASP A 211 -5.91 -7.30 10.25
CA ASP A 211 -5.12 -6.65 9.18
C ASP A 211 -5.18 -7.40 7.82
N GLU A 212 -5.58 -8.66 7.81
CA GLU A 212 -5.60 -9.52 6.62
C GLU A 212 -6.69 -10.60 6.66
N ALA A 213 -7.04 -11.11 5.49
CA ALA A 213 -7.84 -12.32 5.32
C ALA A 213 -6.92 -13.52 5.09
N VAL A 214 -7.18 -14.61 5.82
CA VAL A 214 -6.43 -15.86 5.73
C VAL A 214 -7.36 -16.96 5.23
N LEU A 215 -7.06 -17.51 4.06
CA LEU A 215 -7.80 -18.63 3.47
C LEU A 215 -6.97 -19.90 3.61
N THR A 216 -7.43 -20.83 4.44
CA THR A 216 -6.81 -22.14 4.61
C THR A 216 -7.62 -23.18 3.85
N THR A 217 -6.99 -23.85 2.88
CA THR A 217 -7.54 -25.00 2.17
C THR A 217 -6.79 -26.26 2.59
N GLN A 218 -7.50 -27.23 3.16
CA GLN A 218 -6.96 -28.51 3.58
C GLN A 218 -7.56 -29.63 2.73
N GLN A 219 -6.71 -30.51 2.19
CA GLN A 219 -7.14 -31.70 1.46
C GLN A 219 -6.69 -32.94 2.25
N TYR A 220 -7.65 -33.69 2.78
CA TYR A 220 -7.38 -34.79 3.71
C TYR A 220 -6.75 -36.02 3.03
N ILE A 221 -7.02 -36.25 1.74
CA ILE A 221 -6.46 -37.40 1.01
C ILE A 221 -4.95 -37.26 0.81
N THR A 222 -4.51 -36.05 0.44
CA THR A 222 -3.09 -35.74 0.19
C THR A 222 -2.37 -35.25 1.44
N GLY A 223 -3.12 -34.88 2.49
CA GLY A 223 -2.59 -34.18 3.67
C GLY A 223 -2.09 -32.77 3.38
N SER A 224 -2.38 -32.21 2.19
CA SER A 224 -1.90 -30.88 1.81
C SER A 224 -2.71 -29.79 2.50
N VAL A 225 -2.01 -28.83 3.10
CA VAL A 225 -2.59 -27.61 3.68
C VAL A 225 -1.99 -26.44 2.95
N VAL A 226 -2.84 -25.64 2.31
CA VAL A 226 -2.46 -24.42 1.61
C VAL A 226 -3.08 -23.25 2.35
N THR A 227 -2.25 -22.33 2.82
CA THR A 227 -2.69 -21.12 3.52
C THR A 227 -2.35 -19.91 2.68
N SER A 228 -3.37 -19.21 2.20
CA SER A 228 -3.22 -17.94 1.47
C SER A 228 -3.51 -16.78 2.41
N ARG A 229 -2.64 -15.75 2.40
CA ARG A 229 -2.76 -14.57 3.26
C ARG A 229 -2.80 -13.31 2.43
N VAL A 230 -3.95 -12.61 2.47
CA VAL A 230 -4.22 -11.44 1.65
C VAL A 230 -4.54 -10.24 2.55
N PRO A 231 -3.65 -9.24 2.62
CA PRO A 231 -3.96 -7.97 3.30
C PRO A 231 -5.19 -7.30 2.69
N TYR A 232 -6.02 -6.64 3.49
CA TYR A 232 -7.22 -5.96 2.98
C TYR A 232 -6.92 -4.89 1.92
N ALA A 233 -5.73 -4.30 1.95
CA ALA A 233 -5.22 -3.37 0.92
C ALA A 233 -5.00 -4.00 -0.48
N ASN A 234 -5.04 -5.33 -0.58
CA ASN A 234 -4.96 -6.09 -1.84
C ASN A 234 -6.31 -6.58 -2.34
N ILE A 235 -7.37 -6.43 -1.54
CA ILE A 235 -8.72 -6.80 -1.95
C ILE A 235 -9.32 -5.59 -2.69
N GLU A 236 -9.61 -5.76 -3.98
CA GLU A 236 -10.11 -4.67 -4.83
C GLU A 236 -11.58 -4.34 -4.53
N SER A 237 -12.37 -5.39 -4.39
CA SER A 237 -13.80 -5.32 -4.10
C SER A 237 -14.25 -6.55 -3.34
N VAL A 238 -15.48 -6.47 -2.82
CA VAL A 238 -16.18 -7.56 -2.15
C VAL A 238 -17.57 -7.65 -2.76
N ASP A 239 -17.68 -8.37 -3.86
CA ASP A 239 -18.85 -8.38 -4.71
C ASP A 239 -19.69 -9.63 -4.52
N SER A 240 -20.99 -9.43 -4.33
CA SER A 240 -21.96 -10.51 -4.28
C SER A 240 -22.28 -10.96 -5.70
N LEU A 241 -22.14 -12.26 -5.95
CA LEU A 241 -22.65 -12.90 -7.15
C LEU A 241 -23.95 -13.63 -6.84
N GLN A 242 -24.98 -13.33 -7.62
CA GLN A 242 -26.20 -14.11 -7.62
C GLN A 242 -26.26 -14.91 -8.92
N SER A 243 -26.10 -16.22 -8.80
CA SER A 243 -26.32 -17.16 -9.91
C SER A 243 -27.74 -17.76 -9.80
N CYS A 244 -28.30 -18.17 -10.95
CA CYS A 244 -29.70 -18.60 -11.10
C CYS A 244 -30.29 -19.33 -9.87
N GLY A 245 -31.37 -18.78 -9.30
CA GLY A 245 -32.07 -19.36 -8.15
C GLY A 245 -31.60 -18.84 -6.78
N CYS A 246 -31.34 -19.76 -5.84
CA CYS A 246 -30.95 -19.49 -4.44
C CYS A 246 -29.44 -19.44 -4.20
N LEU A 247 -28.63 -19.61 -5.25
CA LEU A 247 -27.17 -19.67 -5.18
C LEU A 247 -26.57 -18.27 -5.00
N SER A 248 -26.09 -18.00 -3.80
CA SER A 248 -25.33 -16.81 -3.44
C SER A 248 -23.86 -17.19 -3.32
N SER A 249 -22.99 -16.40 -3.95
CA SER A 249 -21.55 -16.52 -3.78
C SER A 249 -20.90 -15.13 -3.73
N LEU A 250 -19.63 -15.09 -3.38
CA LEU A 250 -18.88 -13.86 -3.12
C LEU A 250 -17.55 -13.91 -3.89
N GLU A 251 -17.23 -12.84 -4.61
CA GLU A 251 -15.89 -12.59 -5.15
C GLU A 251 -15.19 -11.49 -4.35
N ALA A 252 -13.92 -11.68 -4.04
CA ALA A 252 -13.15 -10.77 -3.18
C ALA A 252 -11.74 -10.53 -3.74
N GLY A 253 -11.64 -10.02 -4.97
CA GLY A 253 -10.36 -9.71 -5.62
C GLY A 253 -9.33 -10.85 -5.52
N GLU A 254 -8.11 -10.52 -5.10
CA GLU A 254 -6.98 -11.45 -4.95
C GLU A 254 -7.24 -12.59 -3.94
N LEU A 255 -8.16 -12.44 -2.98
CA LEU A 255 -8.53 -13.53 -2.06
C LEU A 255 -9.24 -14.69 -2.80
N THR A 256 -9.99 -14.35 -3.83
CA THR A 256 -10.74 -15.33 -4.65
C THR A 256 -10.04 -15.67 -5.96
N LYS A 257 -8.97 -14.97 -6.31
CA LYS A 257 -8.24 -15.20 -7.53
C LYS A 257 -7.26 -16.36 -7.34
N LYS A 258 -7.33 -17.36 -8.21
CA LYS A 258 -6.35 -18.44 -8.18
C LYS A 258 -5.04 -17.98 -8.82
N PRO A 259 -3.88 -18.24 -8.19
CA PRO A 259 -2.58 -18.05 -8.81
C PRO A 259 -2.52 -18.69 -10.20
N GLY A 260 -2.02 -17.94 -11.19
CA GLY A 260 -1.86 -18.45 -12.56
C GLY A 260 -3.15 -18.67 -13.35
N ARG A 261 -4.34 -18.36 -12.80
CA ARG A 261 -5.62 -18.42 -13.50
C ARG A 261 -6.20 -17.04 -13.75
N ALA A 262 -6.86 -16.88 -14.89
CA ALA A 262 -7.65 -15.70 -15.20
C ALA A 262 -8.99 -15.66 -14.43
N GLY A 263 -9.44 -16.78 -13.86
CA GLY A 263 -10.74 -16.91 -13.21
C GLY A 263 -10.70 -16.85 -11.68
N HIS A 264 -11.73 -16.27 -11.10
CA HIS A 264 -12.01 -16.28 -9.66
C HIS A 264 -12.64 -17.61 -9.24
N VAL A 265 -12.35 -18.06 -8.02
CA VAL A 265 -13.08 -19.12 -7.33
C VAL A 265 -13.88 -18.46 -6.24
N PRO A 266 -15.19 -18.26 -6.46
CA PRO A 266 -16.00 -17.51 -5.52
C PRO A 266 -16.14 -18.28 -4.20
N ILE A 267 -16.30 -17.54 -3.12
CA ILE A 267 -16.61 -18.07 -1.79
C ILE A 267 -18.08 -18.50 -1.80
N GLN A 268 -18.31 -19.81 -1.66
CA GLN A 268 -19.64 -20.43 -1.72
C GLN A 268 -19.77 -21.49 -0.61
N PRO A 269 -20.06 -21.09 0.64
CA PRO A 269 -20.26 -22.03 1.75
C PRO A 269 -21.43 -23.00 1.49
N GLY A 270 -21.23 -24.28 1.77
CA GLY A 270 -22.24 -25.32 1.60
C GLY A 270 -22.64 -25.53 0.13
N PHE A 271 -23.94 -25.49 -0.16
CA PHE A 271 -24.44 -25.54 -1.55
C PHE A 271 -24.53 -24.15 -2.20
N GLY A 272 -24.12 -23.08 -1.53
CA GLY A 272 -24.39 -21.70 -1.96
C GLY A 272 -25.81 -21.20 -1.64
N CYS A 273 -26.67 -22.03 -1.03
CA CYS A 273 -28.00 -21.63 -0.59
C CYS A 273 -28.00 -20.86 0.76
N SER A 274 -26.86 -20.81 1.45
CA SER A 274 -26.70 -20.13 2.74
C SER A 274 -26.48 -18.63 2.56
N ARG A 275 -27.47 -17.95 1.96
CA ARG A 275 -27.42 -16.51 1.64
C ARG A 275 -27.03 -15.65 2.85
N SER A 276 -27.51 -15.98 4.04
CA SER A 276 -27.19 -15.24 5.28
C SER A 276 -25.71 -15.33 5.64
N VAL A 277 -25.07 -16.49 5.46
CA VAL A 277 -23.64 -16.68 5.74
C VAL A 277 -22.80 -15.92 4.73
N VAL A 278 -23.12 -16.02 3.44
CA VAL A 278 -22.43 -15.27 2.37
C VAL A 278 -22.54 -13.77 2.62
N GLU A 279 -23.72 -13.28 2.97
CA GLU A 279 -23.94 -11.85 3.26
C GLU A 279 -23.22 -11.40 4.54
N SER A 280 -23.14 -12.25 5.56
CA SER A 280 -22.35 -11.98 6.77
C SER A 280 -20.86 -11.85 6.45
N ILE A 281 -20.30 -12.78 5.66
CA ILE A 281 -18.91 -12.72 5.22
C ILE A 281 -18.67 -11.47 4.37
N ARG A 282 -19.58 -11.18 3.43
CA ARG A 282 -19.50 -10.00 2.55
C ARG A 282 -19.49 -8.70 3.37
N ALA A 283 -20.40 -8.55 4.32
CA ALA A 283 -20.53 -7.34 5.13
C ALA A 283 -19.29 -7.13 6.03
N ASP A 284 -18.81 -8.18 6.69
CA ASP A 284 -17.61 -8.13 7.53
C ASP A 284 -16.35 -7.82 6.71
N LEU A 285 -16.17 -8.52 5.57
CA LEU A 285 -15.04 -8.30 4.68
C LEU A 285 -15.06 -6.89 4.06
N GLN A 286 -16.23 -6.40 3.61
CA GLN A 286 -16.37 -5.05 3.06
C GLN A 286 -16.05 -3.99 4.12
N ALA A 287 -16.56 -4.13 5.35
CA ALA A 287 -16.26 -3.18 6.43
C ALA A 287 -14.76 -3.08 6.71
N ARG A 288 -14.03 -4.21 6.64
CA ARG A 288 -12.57 -4.23 6.78
C ARG A 288 -11.87 -3.61 5.59
N VAL A 289 -12.30 -3.89 4.37
CA VAL A 289 -11.75 -3.27 3.15
C VAL A 289 -11.99 -1.76 3.12
N ASP A 290 -13.14 -1.27 3.60
CA ASP A 290 -13.42 0.17 3.65
C ASP A 290 -12.49 0.92 4.60
N VAL A 291 -12.12 0.29 5.73
CA VAL A 291 -11.26 0.89 6.76
C VAL A 291 -9.77 0.65 6.52
N ARG A 292 -9.39 -0.55 6.06
CA ARG A 292 -7.99 -1.01 5.93
C ARG A 292 -7.51 -1.12 4.49
N GLY A 293 -8.43 -1.11 3.53
CA GLY A 293 -8.12 -1.11 2.11
C GLY A 293 -7.54 0.21 1.63
N ASN A 294 -7.25 0.32 0.32
CA ASN A 294 -6.59 1.50 -0.24
C ASN A 294 -7.38 2.80 -0.04
N LEU A 295 -8.71 2.73 -0.10
CA LEU A 295 -9.57 3.90 0.16
C LEU A 295 -9.46 4.38 1.61
N GLY A 296 -9.49 3.45 2.58
CA GLY A 296 -9.30 3.76 3.98
C GLY A 296 -7.94 4.39 4.26
N GLN A 297 -6.88 3.89 3.62
CA GLN A 297 -5.53 4.47 3.71
C GLN A 297 -5.45 5.88 3.11
N LEU A 298 -6.09 6.11 1.95
CA LEU A 298 -6.14 7.44 1.34
C LEU A 298 -6.82 8.46 2.26
N LYS A 299 -7.99 8.11 2.82
CA LYS A 299 -8.71 8.96 3.79
C LYS A 299 -7.90 9.25 5.04
N GLN A 300 -7.18 8.24 5.56
CA GLN A 300 -6.27 8.42 6.69
C GLN A 300 -5.13 9.38 6.36
N LEU A 301 -4.55 9.27 5.16
CA LEU A 301 -3.51 10.17 4.68
C LEU A 301 -4.02 11.61 4.50
N GLU A 302 -5.19 11.80 3.89
CA GLU A 302 -5.84 13.11 3.78
C GLU A 302 -6.09 13.72 5.16
N SER A 303 -6.56 12.91 6.13
CA SER A 303 -6.72 13.37 7.51
C SER A 303 -5.40 13.74 8.17
N MET A 304 -4.29 13.04 7.91
CA MET A 304 -2.96 13.41 8.42
C MET A 304 -2.50 14.74 7.82
N MET A 305 -2.61 14.89 6.50
CA MET A 305 -2.26 16.12 5.77
C MET A 305 -2.98 17.32 6.36
N GLN A 306 -4.30 17.21 6.55
CA GLN A 306 -5.12 18.29 7.09
C GLN A 306 -4.69 18.71 8.51
N ARG A 307 -4.22 17.76 9.33
CA ARG A 307 -3.71 18.06 10.68
C ARG A 307 -2.35 18.75 10.65
N PHE A 308 -1.49 18.38 9.70
CA PHE A 308 -0.24 19.11 9.51
C PHE A 308 -0.44 20.52 8.99
N ASP A 309 -1.45 20.75 8.15
CA ASP A 309 -1.84 22.10 7.75
C ASP A 309 -2.27 22.93 8.97
N ASP A 310 -3.07 22.35 9.89
CA ASP A 310 -3.41 23.02 11.14
C ASP A 310 -2.17 23.27 12.01
N PHE A 311 -1.29 22.29 12.19
CA PHE A 311 -0.08 22.44 13.02
C PHE A 311 0.83 23.53 12.49
N ALA A 312 1.03 23.55 11.17
CA ALA A 312 1.79 24.60 10.52
C ALA A 312 1.14 25.96 10.84
N ALA A 313 -0.17 26.12 10.61
CA ALA A 313 -0.87 27.36 10.87
C ALA A 313 -0.80 27.81 12.35
N GLU A 314 -1.06 26.89 13.28
CA GLU A 314 -1.03 27.13 14.72
C GLU A 314 0.36 27.52 15.23
N LEU A 315 1.41 26.84 14.78
CA LEU A 315 2.79 27.17 15.14
C LEU A 315 3.20 28.55 14.62
N ALA A 316 2.74 28.95 13.43
CA ALA A 316 2.97 30.31 12.93
C ALA A 316 2.31 31.38 13.80
N LEU A 317 1.11 31.12 14.31
CA LEU A 317 0.43 32.02 15.25
C LEU A 317 1.19 32.14 16.58
N ILE A 318 1.75 31.03 17.08
CA ILE A 318 2.61 31.04 18.27
C ILE A 318 3.87 31.89 18.01
N LEU A 319 4.54 31.68 16.87
CA LEU A 319 5.73 32.44 16.50
C LEU A 319 5.46 33.94 16.43
N ASP A 320 4.36 34.34 15.79
CA ASP A 320 3.94 35.73 15.74
C ASP A 320 3.70 36.31 17.14
N LYS A 321 3.03 35.56 18.01
CA LYS A 321 2.73 35.99 19.39
C LYS A 321 3.97 36.18 20.25
N ILE A 322 5.01 35.39 20.04
CA ILE A 322 6.29 35.51 20.77
C ILE A 322 7.28 36.46 20.09
N GLY A 323 6.90 37.12 18.99
CA GLY A 323 7.73 38.05 18.24
C GLY A 323 8.90 37.37 17.51
N ALA A 324 8.74 36.10 17.13
CA ALA A 324 9.70 35.35 16.34
C ALA A 324 9.36 35.40 14.84
N ASP A 325 10.26 34.86 14.02
CA ASP A 325 10.09 34.79 12.57
C ASP A 325 8.97 33.80 12.20
N ALA A 326 7.77 34.33 11.89
CA ALA A 326 6.61 33.54 11.50
C ALA A 326 6.54 33.28 9.98
N SER A 327 7.46 33.84 9.18
CA SER A 327 7.43 33.67 7.73
C SER A 327 7.77 32.24 7.34
N TYR A 328 7.22 31.79 6.21
CA TYR A 328 7.66 30.54 5.60
C TYR A 328 7.91 30.69 4.10
N PRO A 329 9.10 30.31 3.59
CA PRO A 329 10.27 29.85 4.38
C PRO A 329 10.77 30.91 5.39
N PRO A 330 11.44 30.52 6.50
CA PRO A 330 12.02 31.47 7.43
C PRO A 330 13.13 32.29 6.77
N SER A 331 13.46 33.43 7.35
CA SER A 331 14.58 34.24 6.86
C SER A 331 15.91 33.48 6.93
N GLN A 332 16.82 33.79 6.01
CA GLN A 332 18.17 33.20 5.98
C GLN A 332 18.92 33.42 7.30
N GLN A 333 18.67 34.54 7.99
CA GLN A 333 19.24 34.80 9.31
C GLN A 333 18.72 33.79 10.34
N THR A 334 17.41 33.56 10.38
CA THR A 334 16.78 32.54 11.26
C THR A 334 17.33 31.15 10.97
N MET A 335 17.48 30.78 9.68
CA MET A 335 18.01 29.48 9.27
C MET A 335 19.47 29.29 9.70
N ARG A 336 20.35 30.27 9.46
CA ARG A 336 21.75 30.23 9.92
C ARG A 336 21.86 30.15 11.43
N GLN A 337 20.95 30.83 12.12
CA GLN A 337 20.86 30.80 13.56
C GLN A 337 20.49 29.41 14.10
N LEU A 338 19.61 28.68 13.42
CA LEU A 338 19.18 27.34 13.84
C LEU A 338 20.19 26.26 13.45
N TYR A 339 20.69 26.31 12.22
CA TYR A 339 21.40 25.20 11.58
C TYR A 339 22.84 25.53 11.16
N GLY A 340 23.32 26.76 11.38
CA GLY A 340 24.65 27.22 10.99
C GLY A 340 24.77 27.61 9.51
N ASP A 341 25.99 28.00 9.11
CA ASP A 341 26.29 28.55 7.78
C ASP A 341 26.18 27.54 6.62
N GLN A 342 26.13 26.23 6.92
CA GLN A 342 25.98 25.17 5.92
C GLN A 342 24.52 24.85 5.57
N SER A 343 23.56 25.61 6.07
CA SER A 343 22.14 25.40 5.79
C SER A 343 21.75 25.88 4.38
N SER A 344 22.06 25.09 3.36
CA SER A 344 21.51 25.25 2.01
C SER A 344 20.06 24.75 1.97
N CYS A 345 19.18 25.33 2.76
CA CYS A 345 17.79 24.90 2.82
C CYS A 345 16.93 25.76 1.90
N VAL A 346 16.87 25.37 0.63
CA VAL A 346 15.70 25.72 -0.18
C VAL A 346 14.64 24.69 0.19
N VAL A 347 13.70 25.04 1.07
CA VAL A 347 12.51 24.20 1.23
C VAL A 347 11.67 24.39 -0.03
N PRO A 348 11.40 23.34 -0.82
CA PRO A 348 10.58 23.50 -2.01
C PRO A 348 9.21 24.05 -1.63
N GLU A 349 8.74 25.05 -2.38
CA GLU A 349 7.32 25.40 -2.36
C GLU A 349 6.53 24.14 -2.73
N GLY A 350 5.39 23.90 -2.06
CA GLY A 350 4.59 22.70 -2.23
C GLY A 350 4.41 22.38 -3.71
N THR A 351 4.89 21.22 -4.13
CA THR A 351 5.04 20.84 -5.54
C THR A 351 3.70 20.62 -6.23
N HIS A 352 2.65 20.29 -5.45
CA HIS A 352 1.32 19.94 -5.99
C HIS A 352 0.23 20.77 -5.32
N SER A 353 -0.38 21.70 -6.04
CA SER A 353 -1.38 22.63 -5.49
C SER A 353 -2.70 21.95 -5.09
N LEU A 354 -3.08 20.85 -5.76
CA LEU A 354 -4.26 20.04 -5.49
C LEU A 354 -3.96 18.56 -5.82
N PRO A 355 -3.34 17.81 -4.89
CA PRO A 355 -2.95 16.43 -5.12
C PRO A 355 -4.15 15.48 -5.29
N SER A 356 -5.23 15.76 -4.55
CA SER A 356 -6.51 15.04 -4.65
C SER A 356 -7.62 15.98 -5.12
N ARG A 357 -8.52 15.48 -5.97
CA ARG A 357 -9.63 16.25 -6.51
C ARG A 357 -10.93 15.46 -6.36
N ASP A 358 -11.99 16.11 -5.92
CA ASP A 358 -13.31 15.50 -5.91
C ASP A 358 -13.91 15.49 -7.31
N PHE A 359 -14.60 14.39 -7.62
CA PHE A 359 -15.24 14.17 -8.91
C PHE A 359 -16.72 13.88 -8.71
N ASP A 360 -17.55 14.49 -9.55
CA ASP A 360 -18.98 14.21 -9.59
C ASP A 360 -19.25 12.77 -10.04
N THR A 361 -20.41 12.20 -9.69
CA THR A 361 -20.76 10.88 -10.18
C THR A 361 -21.25 10.96 -11.63
N VAL A 362 -20.63 10.20 -12.53
CA VAL A 362 -20.99 10.14 -13.95
C VAL A 362 -21.30 8.70 -14.34
N ALA A 363 -22.41 8.47 -15.05
CA ALA A 363 -22.81 7.13 -15.49
C ALA A 363 -22.78 7.01 -17.02
N TYR A 364 -22.15 5.93 -17.50
CA TYR A 364 -22.04 5.59 -18.91
C TYR A 364 -22.76 4.27 -19.20
N ASN A 365 -23.43 4.21 -20.35
CA ASN A 365 -23.86 2.94 -20.92
C ASN A 365 -22.69 2.37 -21.74
N VAL A 366 -22.07 1.31 -21.22
CA VAL A 366 -20.90 0.65 -21.82
C VAL A 366 -21.26 -0.65 -22.55
N ARG A 367 -22.56 -0.92 -22.74
CA ARG A 367 -23.04 -2.10 -23.43
C ARG A 367 -22.53 -2.16 -24.86
N ASN A 368 -21.89 -3.28 -25.18
CA ASN A 368 -21.59 -3.66 -26.55
C ASN A 368 -22.86 -4.24 -27.20
N ASP A 369 -23.46 -3.47 -28.10
CA ASP A 369 -24.73 -3.84 -28.73
C ASP A 369 -24.60 -5.07 -29.64
N ILE A 370 -23.41 -5.30 -30.22
CA ILE A 370 -23.13 -6.50 -31.02
C ILE A 370 -23.08 -7.73 -30.13
N ALA A 371 -22.31 -7.67 -29.04
CA ALA A 371 -22.23 -8.77 -28.08
C ALA A 371 -23.61 -9.08 -27.47
N ASN A 372 -24.40 -8.06 -27.17
CA ASN A 372 -25.77 -8.22 -26.69
C ASN A 372 -26.67 -8.90 -27.73
N CYS A 373 -26.63 -8.47 -29.00
CA CYS A 373 -27.39 -9.08 -30.10
C CYS A 373 -27.01 -10.55 -30.30
N CYS A 374 -25.71 -10.85 -30.32
CA CYS A 374 -25.20 -12.22 -30.41
C CYS A 374 -25.63 -13.06 -29.20
N CYS A 375 -25.56 -12.52 -27.98
CA CYS A 375 -25.99 -13.22 -26.77
C CYS A 375 -27.49 -13.53 -26.81
N MET A 376 -28.32 -12.58 -27.24
CA MET A 376 -29.76 -12.77 -27.41
C MET A 376 -30.06 -13.86 -28.45
N ALA A 377 -29.36 -13.86 -29.58
CA ALA A 377 -29.52 -14.87 -30.63
C ALA A 377 -29.09 -16.27 -30.15
N VAL A 378 -27.90 -16.40 -29.56
CA VAL A 378 -27.35 -17.69 -29.09
C VAL A 378 -28.19 -18.29 -27.97
N THR A 379 -28.74 -17.46 -27.08
CA THR A 379 -29.58 -17.93 -25.98
C THR A 379 -31.05 -18.09 -26.35
N CYS A 380 -31.42 -17.91 -27.63
CA CYS A 380 -32.80 -17.91 -28.09
C CYS A 380 -33.70 -16.96 -27.28
N GLY A 381 -33.14 -15.82 -26.84
CA GLY A 381 -33.80 -14.83 -26.00
C GLY A 381 -33.88 -15.17 -24.50
N LEU A 382 -33.43 -16.35 -24.05
CA LEU A 382 -33.52 -16.76 -22.65
C LEU A 382 -32.71 -15.85 -21.72
N ALA A 383 -31.52 -15.40 -22.13
CA ALA A 383 -30.74 -14.45 -21.34
C ALA A 383 -31.33 -13.03 -21.35
N GLY A 384 -32.26 -12.73 -22.27
CA GLY A 384 -32.83 -11.40 -22.45
C GLY A 384 -31.83 -10.37 -22.96
N CYS A 385 -32.24 -9.10 -22.91
CA CYS A 385 -31.36 -7.98 -23.20
C CYS A 385 -30.38 -7.77 -22.03
N THR A 386 -29.09 -7.76 -22.32
CA THR A 386 -28.10 -7.38 -21.33
C THR A 386 -28.15 -5.87 -21.09
N SER A 387 -27.98 -5.48 -19.83
CA SER A 387 -27.65 -4.12 -19.41
C SER A 387 -26.20 -4.12 -18.95
N HIS A 388 -25.42 -3.15 -19.41
CA HIS A 388 -24.03 -3.02 -18.99
C HIS A 388 -23.71 -1.54 -18.84
N SER A 389 -23.51 -1.12 -17.60
CA SER A 389 -23.29 0.28 -17.23
C SER A 389 -22.02 0.44 -16.40
N LEU A 390 -21.32 1.55 -16.63
CA LEU A 390 -20.14 1.95 -15.87
C LEU A 390 -20.47 3.25 -15.15
N THR A 391 -20.52 3.23 -13.82
CA THR A 391 -20.71 4.42 -12.99
C THR A 391 -19.37 4.81 -12.40
N LEU A 392 -18.88 5.99 -12.77
CA LEU A 392 -17.67 6.57 -12.19
C LEU A 392 -18.10 7.41 -10.98
N GLU A 393 -17.96 6.83 -9.79
CA GLU A 393 -18.17 7.51 -8.50
C GLU A 393 -16.92 8.30 -8.10
N SER A 394 -16.93 9.04 -7.00
CA SER A 394 -15.77 9.86 -6.60
C SER A 394 -14.51 9.02 -6.35
N GLU A 395 -14.66 7.81 -5.78
CA GLU A 395 -13.53 6.97 -5.34
C GLU A 395 -13.28 5.73 -6.20
N GLN A 396 -14.26 5.32 -7.00
CA GLN A 396 -14.26 4.03 -7.67
C GLN A 396 -15.06 4.02 -8.96
N ALA A 397 -14.69 3.12 -9.85
CA ALA A 397 -15.51 2.71 -10.98
C ALA A 397 -16.41 1.54 -10.58
N VAL A 398 -17.71 1.64 -10.84
CA VAL A 398 -18.70 0.60 -10.57
C VAL A 398 -19.25 0.09 -11.88
N GLU A 399 -18.85 -1.12 -12.26
CA GLU A 399 -19.38 -1.82 -13.42
C GLU A 399 -20.58 -2.66 -12.99
N THR A 400 -21.74 -2.43 -13.61
CA THR A 400 -22.92 -3.26 -13.38
C THR A 400 -23.27 -3.98 -14.68
N PHE A 401 -23.24 -5.30 -14.61
CA PHE A 401 -23.72 -6.17 -15.66
C PHE A 401 -24.99 -6.87 -15.20
N SER A 402 -26.05 -6.84 -15.98
CA SER A 402 -27.25 -7.62 -15.66
C SER A 402 -27.94 -8.15 -16.90
N ASN A 403 -28.53 -9.32 -16.77
CA ASN A 403 -29.41 -9.94 -17.75
C ASN A 403 -30.50 -10.72 -17.01
N ASN A 404 -31.36 -11.46 -17.71
CA ASN A 404 -32.46 -12.18 -17.06
C ASN A 404 -32.00 -13.28 -16.08
N CYS A 405 -30.77 -13.76 -16.22
CA CYS A 405 -30.24 -14.91 -15.50
C CYS A 405 -29.23 -14.54 -14.41
N MET A 406 -28.62 -13.36 -14.48
CA MET A 406 -27.48 -12.97 -13.66
C MET A 406 -27.44 -11.45 -13.49
N ARG A 407 -27.06 -11.03 -12.29
CA ARG A 407 -26.63 -9.66 -12.01
C ARG A 407 -25.27 -9.72 -11.33
N SER A 408 -24.32 -8.98 -11.88
CA SER A 408 -23.01 -8.75 -11.29
C SER A 408 -22.78 -7.26 -11.12
N THR A 409 -22.09 -6.90 -10.05
CA THR A 409 -21.62 -5.54 -9.81
C THR A 409 -20.17 -5.69 -9.40
N ASP A 410 -19.27 -5.15 -10.21
CA ASP A 410 -17.84 -5.10 -9.93
C ASP A 410 -17.47 -3.68 -9.53
N ARG A 411 -16.67 -3.55 -8.48
CA ARG A 411 -16.22 -2.24 -7.95
C ARG A 411 -14.71 -2.16 -8.06
N LYS A 412 -14.21 -1.05 -8.57
CA LYS A 412 -12.78 -0.85 -8.73
C LYS A 412 -12.33 0.52 -8.26
N PRO A 413 -11.72 0.62 -7.07
CA PRO A 413 -11.06 1.83 -6.62
C PRO A 413 -10.03 2.33 -7.63
N TYR A 414 -9.96 3.65 -7.83
CA TYR A 414 -9.03 4.24 -8.80
C TYR A 414 -7.55 3.98 -8.48
N ALA A 415 -7.23 3.77 -7.20
CA ALA A 415 -5.90 3.34 -6.75
C ALA A 415 -5.46 1.97 -7.28
N GLN A 416 -6.42 1.09 -7.58
CA GLN A 416 -6.18 -0.25 -8.12
C GLN A 416 -6.41 -0.33 -9.63
N LEU A 417 -6.79 0.78 -10.27
CA LEU A 417 -6.86 0.85 -11.72
C LEU A 417 -5.43 0.78 -12.28
N ARG A 418 -5.06 -0.39 -12.81
CA ARG A 418 -3.68 -0.66 -13.26
C ARG A 418 -3.30 0.26 -14.43
N ALA A 419 -4.09 0.19 -15.48
CA ALA A 419 -3.92 1.01 -16.66
C ALA A 419 -5.25 1.59 -17.12
N VAL A 420 -5.15 2.67 -17.87
CA VAL A 420 -6.22 3.13 -18.75
C VAL A 420 -5.73 2.80 -20.16
N ASP A 421 -6.30 1.75 -20.71
CA ASP A 421 -5.95 1.14 -21.98
C ASP A 421 -7.00 1.52 -23.01
N GLU A 422 -6.69 2.50 -23.84
CA GLU A 422 -7.49 2.82 -25.03
C GLU A 422 -7.09 1.91 -26.17
N GLU A 423 -8.03 1.18 -26.75
CA GLU A 423 -7.78 0.27 -27.87
C GLU A 423 -8.71 0.57 -29.05
N ILE A 424 -8.12 0.66 -30.23
CA ILE A 424 -8.85 0.79 -31.50
C ILE A 424 -8.42 -0.37 -32.39
N CYS A 425 -9.30 -1.32 -32.66
CA CYS A 425 -9.06 -2.49 -33.49
C CYS A 425 -9.86 -2.43 -34.81
N CYS A 426 -9.20 -2.68 -35.94
CA CYS A 426 -9.81 -2.82 -37.28
C CYS A 426 -10.67 -1.61 -37.74
N CYS A 427 -10.23 -0.37 -37.48
CA CYS A 427 -10.88 0.89 -37.87
C CYS A 427 -12.30 1.14 -37.34
N CYS A 428 -12.98 0.12 -36.81
CA CYS A 428 -14.36 0.20 -36.36
C CYS A 428 -14.57 -0.20 -34.91
N PHE A 429 -13.67 -0.95 -34.27
CA PHE A 429 -13.79 -1.33 -32.85
C PHE A 429 -13.03 -0.37 -31.95
N HIS A 430 -13.73 0.34 -31.08
CA HIS A 430 -13.16 1.23 -30.07
C HIS A 430 -13.50 0.71 -28.69
N GLY A 431 -12.51 0.62 -27.80
CA GLY A 431 -12.74 0.22 -26.42
C GLY A 431 -11.78 0.88 -25.45
N VAL A 432 -12.15 0.85 -24.17
CA VAL A 432 -11.31 1.28 -23.06
C VAL A 432 -11.40 0.24 -21.96
N ASN A 433 -10.26 -0.31 -21.52
CA ASN A 433 -10.19 -1.38 -20.51
C ASN A 433 -11.16 -2.56 -20.74
N GLY A 434 -11.46 -2.89 -22.01
CA GLY A 434 -12.40 -3.94 -22.39
C GLY A 434 -13.86 -3.49 -22.55
N TRP A 435 -14.22 -2.25 -22.17
CA TRP A 435 -15.53 -1.67 -22.40
C TRP A 435 -15.66 -1.16 -23.83
N VAL A 436 -16.74 -1.54 -24.53
CA VAL A 436 -16.99 -1.21 -25.95
C VAL A 436 -18.41 -0.64 -26.09
N PRO A 437 -18.63 0.65 -25.78
CA PRO A 437 -19.97 1.26 -25.75
C PRO A 437 -20.61 1.35 -27.14
N GLY A 438 -21.78 0.76 -27.34
CA GLY A 438 -22.57 0.86 -28.57
C GLY A 438 -22.23 -0.20 -29.62
N TRP A 439 -22.40 0.14 -30.90
CA TRP A 439 -22.08 -0.73 -32.04
C TRP A 439 -20.62 -0.54 -32.44
N CYS A 440 -19.79 -1.53 -32.12
CA CYS A 440 -18.33 -1.48 -32.27
C CYS A 440 -17.62 -0.38 -31.47
N GLY A 441 -18.26 0.28 -30.49
CA GLY A 441 -17.57 1.31 -29.70
C GLY A 441 -17.64 2.70 -30.32
N ASP A 442 -18.45 3.56 -29.71
CA ASP A 442 -18.53 4.99 -30.04
C ASP A 442 -17.20 5.67 -29.65
N THR A 443 -16.43 6.09 -30.66
CA THR A 443 -15.11 6.72 -30.49
C THR A 443 -15.13 7.88 -29.52
N GLN A 444 -16.15 8.73 -29.57
CA GLN A 444 -16.24 9.90 -28.70
C GLN A 444 -16.46 9.47 -27.25
N LYS A 445 -17.38 8.53 -27.02
CA LYS A 445 -17.64 7.99 -25.68
C LYS A 445 -16.45 7.24 -25.11
N VAL A 446 -15.73 6.46 -25.92
CA VAL A 446 -14.52 5.75 -25.48
C VAL A 446 -13.45 6.74 -25.04
N GLN A 447 -13.22 7.81 -25.81
CA GLN A 447 -12.26 8.86 -25.45
C GLN A 447 -12.69 9.63 -24.20
N GLU A 448 -13.98 9.92 -24.06
CA GLU A 448 -14.55 10.56 -22.87
C GLU A 448 -14.34 9.69 -21.62
N ILE A 449 -14.72 8.41 -21.69
CA ILE A 449 -14.54 7.45 -20.59
C ILE A 449 -13.05 7.31 -20.24
N ALA A 450 -12.17 7.18 -21.24
CA ALA A 450 -10.73 7.07 -21.01
C ALA A 450 -10.14 8.33 -20.36
N ALA A 451 -10.52 9.52 -20.84
CA ALA A 451 -10.08 10.78 -20.26
C ALA A 451 -10.56 10.93 -18.80
N GLU A 452 -11.81 10.59 -18.53
CA GLU A 452 -12.41 10.67 -17.19
C GLU A 452 -11.76 9.66 -16.23
N LEU A 453 -11.57 8.41 -16.67
CA LEU A 453 -10.86 7.39 -15.90
C LEU A 453 -9.41 7.80 -15.60
N GLN A 454 -8.70 8.36 -16.58
CA GLN A 454 -7.33 8.82 -16.37
C GLN A 454 -7.29 10.01 -15.41
N ALA A 455 -8.21 10.96 -15.53
CA ALA A 455 -8.30 12.09 -14.60
C ALA A 455 -8.54 11.62 -13.15
N ARG A 456 -9.46 10.66 -12.96
CA ARG A 456 -9.76 10.08 -11.64
C ARG A 456 -8.63 9.21 -11.10
N LYS A 457 -7.97 8.43 -11.96
CA LYS A 457 -6.76 7.68 -11.61
C LYS A 457 -5.64 8.60 -11.11
N VAL A 458 -5.43 9.74 -11.77
CA VAL A 458 -4.43 10.74 -11.36
C VAL A 458 -4.87 11.46 -10.07
N GLY A 459 -6.15 11.82 -9.95
CA GLY A 459 -6.68 12.64 -8.86
C GLY A 459 -7.15 11.89 -7.61
N ARG A 460 -7.37 10.57 -7.67
CA ARG A 460 -7.82 9.72 -6.55
C ARG A 460 -7.10 8.36 -6.48
N GLY A 461 -6.18 8.08 -7.41
CA GLY A 461 -5.41 6.83 -7.43
C GLY A 461 -4.05 6.92 -6.73
N ASN A 462 -3.15 5.99 -7.03
CA ASN A 462 -1.82 5.92 -6.41
C ASN A 462 -0.97 7.18 -6.64
N ILE A 463 -1.18 7.87 -7.76
CA ILE A 463 -0.47 9.13 -8.06
C ILE A 463 -0.90 10.21 -7.06
N ALA A 464 -2.21 10.39 -6.83
CA ALA A 464 -2.71 11.31 -5.81
C ALA A 464 -2.18 10.97 -4.42
N GLN A 465 -2.10 9.67 -4.08
CA GLN A 465 -1.55 9.22 -2.80
C GLN A 465 -0.09 9.63 -2.62
N ILE A 466 0.76 9.48 -3.65
CA ILE A 466 2.17 9.93 -3.61
C ILE A 466 2.23 11.45 -3.43
N ARG A 467 1.46 12.21 -4.22
CA ARG A 467 1.44 13.67 -4.12
C ARG A 467 0.96 14.17 -2.76
N ASN A 468 -0.05 13.51 -2.18
CA ASN A 468 -0.49 13.76 -0.82
C ASN A 468 0.62 13.48 0.21
N GLN A 469 1.36 12.37 0.06
CA GLN A 469 2.51 12.05 0.93
C GLN A 469 3.61 13.09 0.83
N GLU A 470 3.97 13.52 -0.39
CA GLU A 470 4.97 14.58 -0.64
C GLU A 470 4.55 15.90 0.01
N ASN A 471 3.31 16.33 -0.21
CA ASN A 471 2.78 17.54 0.42
C ASN A 471 2.75 17.44 1.95
N THR A 472 2.31 16.30 2.49
CA THR A 472 2.29 16.04 3.94
C THR A 472 3.70 16.12 4.53
N MET A 473 4.69 15.58 3.82
CA MET A 473 6.09 15.62 4.22
C MET A 473 6.65 17.04 4.22
N VAL A 474 6.35 17.85 3.20
CA VAL A 474 6.73 19.27 3.18
C VAL A 474 6.10 20.02 4.37
N LYS A 475 4.83 19.76 4.68
CA LYS A 475 4.14 20.35 5.83
C LYS A 475 4.66 19.88 7.17
N ALA A 476 5.05 18.62 7.28
CA ALA A 476 5.72 18.11 8.48
C ALA A 476 7.06 18.82 8.72
N ILE A 477 7.85 19.04 7.66
CA ILE A 477 9.10 19.82 7.72
C ILE A 477 8.83 21.28 8.09
N GLU A 478 7.80 21.91 7.52
CA GLU A 478 7.36 23.26 7.89
C GLU A 478 7.06 23.36 9.39
N ALA A 479 6.27 22.43 9.92
CA ALA A 479 5.94 22.37 11.34
C ALA A 479 7.19 22.10 12.22
N ASP A 480 8.07 21.19 11.79
CA ASP A 480 9.31 20.85 12.50
C ASP A 480 10.27 22.04 12.64
N ILE A 481 10.46 22.80 11.55
CA ILE A 481 11.28 24.03 11.53
C ILE A 481 10.64 25.11 12.43
N ARG A 482 9.33 25.30 12.34
CA ARG A 482 8.63 26.27 13.20
C ARG A 482 8.77 25.91 14.68
N ALA A 483 8.66 24.63 15.03
CA ALA A 483 8.89 24.15 16.39
C ALA A 483 10.33 24.39 16.86
N ASP A 484 11.34 24.25 15.98
CA ASP A 484 12.73 24.60 16.30
C ASP A 484 12.91 26.09 16.64
N ILE A 485 12.24 26.98 15.89
CA ILE A 485 12.27 28.43 16.16
C ILE A 485 11.66 28.70 17.55
N VAL A 486 10.52 28.09 17.89
CA VAL A 486 9.88 28.25 19.21
C VAL A 486 10.80 27.75 20.32
N LEU A 487 11.36 26.55 20.18
CA LEU A 487 12.29 25.97 21.16
C LEU A 487 13.50 26.87 21.41
N LYS A 488 14.11 27.36 20.33
CA LYS A 488 15.25 28.27 20.42
C LYS A 488 14.89 29.57 21.13
N GLN A 489 13.75 30.17 20.78
CA GLN A 489 13.28 31.40 21.42
C GLN A 489 12.99 31.21 22.92
N LYS A 490 12.63 29.98 23.32
CA LYS A 490 12.41 29.58 24.72
C LYS A 490 13.65 29.07 25.45
N GLY A 491 14.81 29.11 24.80
CA GLY A 491 16.08 28.64 25.37
C GLY A 491 16.06 27.13 25.69
N VAL A 492 15.31 26.36 24.92
CA VAL A 492 15.24 24.90 25.05
C VAL A 492 16.19 24.28 24.02
N GLN A 493 17.16 23.50 24.50
CA GLN A 493 18.14 22.84 23.64
C GLN A 493 17.53 21.62 22.95
N TYR A 494 17.62 21.59 21.62
CA TYR A 494 17.29 20.42 20.79
C TYR A 494 18.51 20.05 19.92
N PRO A 495 18.85 18.75 19.75
CA PRO A 495 18.21 17.57 20.35
C PRO A 495 18.37 17.51 21.88
N PRO A 496 17.42 16.90 22.60
CA PRO A 496 17.48 16.77 24.05
C PRO A 496 18.67 15.91 24.49
N THR A 497 19.20 16.19 25.68
CA THR A 497 20.20 15.31 26.29
C THR A 497 19.55 14.00 26.73
N GLN A 498 20.36 12.93 26.84
CA GLN A 498 19.90 11.65 27.38
C GLN A 498 19.27 11.79 28.78
N ALA A 499 19.80 12.69 29.62
CA ALA A 499 19.22 12.98 30.92
C ALA A 499 17.83 13.63 30.83
N THR A 500 17.65 14.57 29.90
CA THR A 500 16.35 15.20 29.61
C THR A 500 15.34 14.18 29.10
N MET A 501 15.77 13.27 28.23
CA MET A 501 14.91 12.19 27.71
C MET A 501 14.48 11.24 28.85
N THR A 502 15.42 10.80 29.68
CA THR A 502 15.11 9.95 30.84
C THR A 502 14.19 10.67 31.83
N SER A 503 14.37 11.97 32.07
CA SER A 503 13.50 12.72 32.99
C SER A 503 12.07 12.88 32.47
N MET A 504 11.89 13.00 31.15
CA MET A 504 10.58 13.19 30.54
C MET A 504 9.82 11.88 30.29
N TYR A 505 10.53 10.82 29.87
CA TYR A 505 9.90 9.57 29.40
C TYR A 505 10.23 8.34 30.26
N GLY A 506 11.14 8.47 31.23
CA GLY A 506 11.60 7.33 32.04
C GLY A 506 12.32 6.27 31.18
N ALA A 507 12.06 4.99 31.48
CA ALA A 507 12.68 3.87 30.77
C ALA A 507 12.16 3.69 29.33
N GLN A 508 10.97 4.19 29.01
CA GLN A 508 10.31 4.03 27.70
C GLN A 508 10.52 5.27 26.81
N GLN A 509 11.77 5.69 26.68
CA GLN A 509 12.09 6.85 25.85
C GLN A 509 11.95 6.57 24.35
N PRO A 510 11.43 7.54 23.56
CA PRO A 510 11.48 7.42 22.12
C PRO A 510 12.95 7.51 21.65
N GLN A 511 13.32 6.61 20.73
CA GLN A 511 14.61 6.67 20.06
C GLN A 511 14.56 7.77 19.00
N LEU A 512 15.39 8.80 19.15
CA LEU A 512 15.59 9.78 18.09
C LEU A 512 16.55 9.22 17.04
N PRO A 513 16.36 9.55 15.76
CA PRO A 513 17.34 9.18 14.73
C PRO A 513 18.71 9.76 15.08
N PRO A 514 19.81 9.06 14.74
CA PRO A 514 21.16 9.54 15.00
C PRO A 514 21.38 10.88 14.32
N VAL A 515 22.02 11.81 15.04
CA VAL A 515 22.45 13.11 14.50
C VAL A 515 23.66 12.86 13.61
N THR A 516 23.43 12.51 12.35
CA THR A 516 24.54 12.33 11.41
C THR A 516 24.99 13.72 10.92
N PRO A 517 26.26 14.11 11.08
CA PRO A 517 26.73 15.42 10.62
C PRO A 517 26.54 15.58 9.10
N GLY A 518 25.85 16.64 8.69
CA GLY A 518 25.47 16.90 7.29
C GLY A 518 24.10 16.34 6.85
N VAL A 519 23.39 15.62 7.71
CA VAL A 519 22.12 14.93 7.38
C VAL A 519 20.86 15.75 7.73
N GLY A 520 21.02 17.02 8.10
CA GLY A 520 19.89 17.85 8.51
C GLY A 520 18.84 18.14 7.43
N GLN A 521 19.10 17.99 6.13
CA GLN A 521 18.23 18.59 5.10
C GLN A 521 18.04 17.77 3.79
N ALA A 522 18.85 16.74 3.50
CA ALA A 522 18.91 16.18 2.14
C ALA A 522 18.31 14.76 1.93
N ILE A 523 18.15 13.95 2.98
CA ILE A 523 17.60 12.58 2.81
C ILE A 523 16.13 12.62 2.35
N HIS A 524 15.45 13.73 2.66
CA HIS A 524 14.02 13.91 2.53
C HIS A 524 13.57 14.39 1.14
N LEU A 525 14.37 15.20 0.45
CA LEU A 525 13.96 15.85 -0.82
C LEU A 525 14.26 15.01 -2.07
N ASN A 526 15.24 14.11 -2.01
CA ASN A 526 15.63 13.27 -3.15
C ASN A 526 14.54 12.28 -3.56
N ALA A 527 13.57 11.99 -2.69
CA ALA A 527 12.45 11.09 -2.97
C ALA A 527 11.34 11.75 -3.81
N SER A 528 11.38 13.07 -4.03
CA SER A 528 10.35 13.84 -4.77
C SER A 528 10.94 14.56 -6.00
N GLU A 529 12.12 14.16 -6.47
CA GLU A 529 12.77 14.78 -7.61
C GLU A 529 11.92 14.63 -8.88
N GLN A 530 11.53 15.75 -9.49
CA GLN A 530 10.83 15.75 -10.77
C GLN A 530 11.72 15.15 -11.85
N MET A 531 11.22 14.13 -12.54
CA MET A 531 11.96 13.40 -13.55
C MET A 531 11.60 13.94 -14.95
N PRO A 532 12.61 14.28 -15.78
CA PRO A 532 12.34 14.85 -17.10
C PRO A 532 11.64 13.84 -18.00
N THR A 533 10.77 14.30 -18.90
CA THR A 533 10.13 13.41 -19.87
C THR A 533 11.16 12.83 -20.85
N ARG A 534 11.14 11.51 -21.05
CA ARG A 534 11.99 10.83 -22.05
C ARG A 534 11.12 10.06 -23.03
N ASN A 535 11.53 10.05 -24.31
CA ASN A 535 10.81 9.37 -25.38
C ASN A 535 11.73 8.37 -26.06
N TYR A 536 11.25 7.13 -26.19
CA TYR A 536 11.96 6.03 -26.80
C TYR A 536 11.13 5.44 -27.95
N ASP A 537 11.77 5.20 -29.10
CA ASP A 537 11.22 4.32 -30.13
C ASP A 537 11.60 2.89 -29.78
N ILE A 538 10.60 2.12 -29.34
CA ILE A 538 10.76 0.73 -28.92
C ILE A 538 10.16 -0.24 -29.94
N THR A 539 9.95 0.23 -31.18
CA THR A 539 9.38 -0.57 -32.26
C THR A 539 10.25 -1.78 -32.54
N ASN A 540 9.66 -2.96 -32.42
CA ASN A 540 10.33 -4.18 -32.81
C ASN A 540 10.38 -4.27 -34.34
N ALA A 541 11.53 -4.62 -34.90
CA ALA A 541 11.74 -4.68 -36.35
C ALA A 541 10.81 -5.71 -37.03
N LEU A 542 10.48 -6.82 -36.35
CA LEU A 542 9.51 -7.80 -36.84
C LEU A 542 8.09 -7.25 -36.84
N GLU A 543 7.70 -6.48 -35.82
CA GLU A 543 6.38 -5.80 -35.81
C GLU A 543 6.25 -4.84 -36.98
N ARG A 544 7.33 -4.12 -37.32
CA ARG A 544 7.36 -3.18 -38.44
C ARG A 544 7.18 -3.85 -39.80
N VAL A 545 7.71 -5.07 -39.98
CA VAL A 545 7.68 -5.82 -41.25
C VAL A 545 6.41 -6.69 -41.37
N CYS A 546 5.99 -7.35 -40.30
CA CYS A 546 4.96 -8.38 -40.34
C CYS A 546 3.54 -7.85 -40.06
N CYS A 547 3.41 -6.77 -39.28
CA CYS A 547 2.12 -6.32 -38.74
C CYS A 547 1.74 -4.92 -39.25
N CYS A 548 1.62 -4.75 -40.57
CA CYS A 548 0.99 -3.55 -41.15
C CYS A 548 1.69 -2.23 -40.77
N CYS A 549 3.04 -2.24 -40.79
CA CYS A 549 3.89 -1.12 -40.41
C CYS A 549 3.65 -0.61 -38.98
N GLN A 550 3.48 -1.52 -38.03
CA GLN A 550 3.29 -1.16 -36.63
C GLN A 550 4.52 -0.41 -36.07
N THR A 551 4.27 0.64 -35.30
CA THR A 551 5.24 1.36 -34.47
C THR A 551 4.81 1.31 -33.01
N THR A 552 5.79 1.25 -32.11
CA THR A 552 5.60 1.23 -30.67
C THR A 552 6.52 2.26 -30.03
N HIS A 553 5.94 3.24 -29.34
CA HIS A 553 6.68 4.30 -28.64
C HIS A 553 6.47 4.20 -27.13
N LEU A 554 7.53 4.45 -26.37
CA LEU A 554 7.52 4.52 -24.92
C LEU A 554 7.87 5.93 -24.48
N GLU A 555 6.93 6.59 -23.80
CA GLU A 555 7.08 7.91 -23.21
C GLU A 555 7.14 7.74 -21.69
N LEU A 556 8.28 8.08 -21.08
CA LEU A 556 8.50 8.04 -19.64
C LEU A 556 8.30 9.44 -19.07
N ASN A 557 7.13 9.68 -18.50
CA ASN A 557 6.78 10.93 -17.82
C ASN A 557 7.13 10.84 -16.33
N ASP A 558 6.95 11.92 -15.56
CA ASP A 558 7.33 11.95 -14.14
C ASP A 558 6.63 10.85 -13.30
N GLU A 559 5.39 10.51 -13.63
CA GLU A 559 4.52 9.63 -12.80
C GLU A 559 4.19 8.27 -13.44
N GLU A 560 4.20 8.20 -14.77
CA GLU A 560 3.75 7.01 -15.52
C GLU A 560 4.58 6.75 -16.78
N ALA A 561 4.65 5.48 -17.16
CA ALA A 561 5.11 5.03 -18.47
C ALA A 561 3.92 4.94 -19.42
N VAL A 562 4.02 5.59 -20.58
CA VAL A 562 2.98 5.62 -21.61
C VAL A 562 3.46 4.85 -22.83
N PHE A 563 2.79 3.72 -23.11
CA PHE A 563 3.05 2.88 -24.27
C PHE A 563 2.05 3.24 -25.36
N ARG A 564 2.54 3.67 -26.53
CA ARG A 564 1.73 4.04 -27.69
C ARG A 564 2.05 3.08 -28.83
N LYS A 565 1.10 2.21 -29.17
CA LYS A 565 1.21 1.27 -30.29
C LYS A 565 0.29 1.72 -31.42
N LYS A 566 0.84 1.84 -32.63
CA LYS A 566 0.12 2.32 -33.81
C LYS A 566 0.45 1.45 -35.01
N SER A 567 -0.55 0.99 -35.74
CA SER A 567 -0.42 0.36 -37.06
C SER A 567 -1.54 0.86 -37.98
N CYS A 568 -1.62 0.31 -39.19
CA CYS A 568 -2.73 0.57 -40.10
C CYS A 568 -4.11 0.22 -39.50
N CYS A 569 -4.17 -0.77 -38.59
CA CYS A 569 -5.40 -1.35 -38.05
C CYS A 569 -5.52 -1.23 -36.54
N LEU A 570 -4.47 -0.80 -35.83
CA LEU A 570 -4.43 -0.75 -34.37
C LEU A 570 -3.95 0.62 -33.91
N LYS A 571 -4.68 1.23 -32.98
CA LYS A 571 -4.14 2.30 -32.15
C LYS A 571 -4.42 1.93 -30.70
N ALA A 572 -3.37 1.72 -29.93
CA ALA A 572 -3.46 1.43 -28.52
C ALA A 572 -2.62 2.42 -27.71
N VAL A 573 -3.19 2.93 -26.62
CA VAL A 573 -2.49 3.76 -25.65
C VAL A 573 -2.69 3.12 -24.28
N ARG A 574 -1.59 2.72 -23.66
CA ARG A 574 -1.54 2.14 -22.32
C ARG A 574 -0.76 3.08 -21.41
N ARG A 575 -1.29 3.35 -20.22
CA ARG A 575 -0.66 4.23 -19.21
C ARG A 575 -0.48 3.49 -17.90
N GLU A 576 0.77 3.26 -17.50
CA GLU A 576 1.12 2.44 -16.34
C GLU A 576 1.95 3.26 -15.32
N PRO A 577 1.48 3.44 -14.07
CA PRO A 577 2.23 4.11 -13.00
C PRO A 577 3.45 3.31 -12.58
N TYR A 578 4.55 3.99 -12.21
CA TYR A 578 5.79 3.32 -11.77
C TYR A 578 5.60 2.44 -10.53
N ALA A 579 4.63 2.75 -9.67
CA ALA A 579 4.28 1.95 -8.50
C ALA A 579 3.73 0.55 -8.85
N GLN A 580 3.21 0.37 -10.06
CA GLN A 580 2.62 -0.87 -10.54
C GLN A 580 3.53 -1.62 -11.51
N LEU A 581 4.66 -1.02 -11.92
CA LEU A 581 5.67 -1.74 -12.67
C LEU A 581 6.25 -2.87 -11.82
N GLY A 582 6.28 -4.06 -12.41
CA GLY A 582 6.91 -5.22 -11.85
C GLY A 582 8.43 -5.20 -11.99
N SER A 583 9.03 -6.32 -12.39
CA SER A 583 10.44 -6.31 -12.79
C SER A 583 10.61 -5.44 -14.02
N VAL A 584 11.73 -4.73 -14.14
CA VAL A 584 12.07 -3.90 -15.32
C VAL A 584 13.51 -4.17 -15.77
N GLU A 585 13.96 -5.41 -15.56
CA GLU A 585 15.34 -5.82 -15.80
C GLU A 585 15.53 -6.24 -17.27
N PRO A 586 16.74 -6.03 -17.82
CA PRO A 586 17.10 -6.62 -19.10
C PRO A 586 17.03 -8.15 -19.02
N ALA A 587 16.39 -8.79 -19.99
CA ALA A 587 16.50 -10.22 -20.19
C ALA A 587 17.23 -10.51 -21.49
N GLN A 588 18.23 -11.37 -21.42
CA GLN A 588 18.93 -11.89 -22.58
C GLN A 588 18.20 -13.12 -23.10
N LEU A 589 17.84 -13.09 -24.38
CA LEU A 589 17.24 -14.18 -25.13
C LEU A 589 18.21 -14.63 -26.24
N CYS A 590 18.04 -15.87 -26.71
CA CYS A 590 18.74 -16.41 -27.88
C CYS A 590 20.28 -16.30 -27.82
N CYS A 591 20.90 -16.84 -26.77
CA CYS A 591 22.37 -16.81 -26.60
C CYS A 591 22.96 -15.40 -26.51
N GLY A 592 22.19 -14.44 -25.99
CA GLY A 592 22.59 -13.04 -25.87
C GLY A 592 22.50 -12.23 -27.16
N LEU A 593 21.97 -12.80 -28.25
CA LEU A 593 21.78 -12.08 -29.52
C LEU A 593 20.68 -11.02 -29.45
N CYS A 594 19.70 -11.23 -28.56
CA CYS A 594 18.58 -10.32 -28.37
C CYS A 594 18.46 -9.99 -26.88
N VAL A 595 18.34 -8.72 -26.55
CA VAL A 595 18.03 -8.24 -25.20
C VAL A 595 16.74 -7.43 -25.27
N ASN A 596 15.87 -7.66 -24.30
CA ASN A 596 14.66 -6.89 -24.13
C ASN A 596 14.51 -6.48 -22.67
N VAL A 597 13.62 -5.53 -22.38
CA VAL A 597 13.17 -5.26 -21.01
C VAL A 597 11.82 -5.93 -20.84
N HIS A 598 11.75 -6.88 -19.91
CA HIS A 598 10.47 -7.48 -19.53
C HIS A 598 9.88 -6.72 -18.36
N THR A 599 8.69 -6.14 -18.60
CA THR A 599 7.76 -5.73 -17.55
C THR A 599 6.67 -6.79 -17.42
N ASP A 600 5.85 -6.72 -16.37
CA ASP A 600 4.75 -7.69 -16.15
C ASP A 600 3.75 -7.74 -17.31
N GLN A 601 3.58 -6.62 -18.01
CA GLN A 601 2.54 -6.44 -19.00
C GLN A 601 3.08 -6.18 -20.40
N ASN A 602 4.33 -5.70 -20.51
CA ASN A 602 4.92 -5.27 -21.77
C ASN A 602 6.34 -5.84 -21.94
N MET A 603 6.67 -6.15 -23.18
CA MET A 603 8.03 -6.48 -23.60
C MET A 603 8.58 -5.32 -24.43
N VAL A 604 9.64 -4.69 -23.95
CA VAL A 604 10.31 -3.58 -24.65
C VAL A 604 11.50 -4.14 -25.42
N CYS A 605 11.42 -4.15 -26.75
CA CYS A 605 12.44 -4.73 -27.62
C CYS A 605 12.72 -3.80 -28.81
N PRO A 606 13.53 -2.74 -28.62
CA PRO A 606 13.89 -1.80 -29.68
C PRO A 606 14.63 -2.52 -30.83
N GLY A 607 14.14 -2.37 -32.06
CA GLY A 607 14.73 -3.02 -33.24
C GLY A 607 14.59 -4.54 -33.17
N PHE A 608 15.69 -5.28 -33.35
CA PHE A 608 15.70 -6.75 -33.17
C PHE A 608 16.03 -7.18 -31.73
N GLY A 609 16.13 -6.24 -30.78
CA GLY A 609 16.71 -6.49 -29.47
C GLY A 609 18.25 -6.50 -29.47
N CYS A 610 18.90 -6.23 -30.61
CA CYS A 610 20.36 -6.16 -30.71
C CYS A 610 20.95 -4.81 -30.28
N SER A 611 20.11 -3.79 -30.02
CA SER A 611 20.58 -2.49 -29.49
C SER A 611 20.72 -2.58 -27.96
N HIS A 612 21.76 -3.29 -27.51
CA HIS A 612 22.03 -3.50 -26.08
C HIS A 612 22.04 -2.18 -25.30
N GLY A 613 22.69 -1.15 -25.83
CA GLY A 613 22.77 0.16 -25.18
C GLY A 613 21.41 0.82 -24.97
N SER A 614 20.51 0.75 -25.97
CA SER A 614 19.15 1.31 -25.82
C SER A 614 18.30 0.53 -24.83
N VAL A 615 18.43 -0.80 -24.81
CA VAL A 615 17.69 -1.66 -23.87
C VAL A 615 18.16 -1.42 -22.44
N GLU A 616 19.48 -1.34 -22.23
CA GLU A 616 20.08 -1.06 -20.92
C GLU A 616 19.75 0.36 -20.43
N GLU A 617 19.76 1.36 -21.31
CA GLU A 617 19.33 2.71 -20.98
C GLU A 617 17.85 2.74 -20.53
N VAL A 618 16.95 2.11 -21.29
CA VAL A 618 15.52 2.05 -20.96
C VAL A 618 15.29 1.29 -19.65
N ALA A 619 15.95 0.15 -19.45
CA ALA A 619 15.85 -0.62 -18.21
C ALA A 619 16.35 0.18 -17.00
N THR A 620 17.50 0.84 -17.14
CA THR A 620 18.09 1.68 -16.09
C THR A 620 17.16 2.84 -15.73
N GLU A 621 16.60 3.51 -16.73
CA GLU A 621 15.69 4.63 -16.52
C GLU A 621 14.37 4.17 -15.88
N LEU A 622 13.78 3.06 -16.35
CA LEU A 622 12.58 2.47 -15.74
C LEU A 622 12.83 2.03 -14.30
N GLN A 623 13.96 1.40 -14.01
CA GLN A 623 14.33 0.98 -12.64
C GLN A 623 14.55 2.19 -11.74
N ASN A 624 15.25 3.23 -12.22
CA ASN A 624 15.44 4.48 -11.49
C ASN A 624 14.08 5.13 -11.13
N ARG A 625 13.14 5.20 -12.09
CA ARG A 625 11.79 5.72 -11.85
C ARG A 625 10.98 4.84 -10.92
N LYS A 626 11.04 3.51 -11.07
CA LYS A 626 10.40 2.56 -10.16
C LYS A 626 10.89 2.74 -8.71
N VAL A 627 12.18 2.97 -8.50
CA VAL A 627 12.74 3.19 -7.15
C VAL A 627 12.36 4.57 -6.61
N LYS A 628 12.39 5.62 -7.44
CA LYS A 628 12.13 7.01 -7.02
C LYS A 628 10.66 7.42 -6.96
N ARG A 629 9.78 6.77 -7.73
CA ARG A 629 8.34 7.09 -7.85
C ARG A 629 7.42 5.90 -7.60
N GLY A 630 7.95 4.69 -7.42
CA GLY A 630 7.16 3.50 -7.14
C GLY A 630 6.95 3.22 -5.64
N ASN A 631 6.58 1.98 -5.31
CA ASN A 631 6.27 1.58 -3.93
C ASN A 631 7.45 1.72 -2.96
N ILE A 632 8.69 1.60 -3.45
CA ILE A 632 9.90 1.81 -2.64
C ILE A 632 9.97 3.26 -2.16
N ALA A 633 9.73 4.22 -3.05
CA ALA A 633 9.69 5.64 -2.69
C ALA A 633 8.61 5.93 -1.65
N GLN A 634 7.40 5.37 -1.82
CA GLN A 634 6.32 5.53 -0.85
C GLN A 634 6.70 5.02 0.55
N ILE A 635 7.35 3.85 0.64
CA ILE A 635 7.81 3.30 1.93
C ILE A 635 8.84 4.25 2.56
N ARG A 636 9.84 4.69 1.79
CA ARG A 636 10.87 5.61 2.28
C ARG A 636 10.28 6.97 2.70
N GLN A 637 9.31 7.49 1.96
CA GLN A 637 8.59 8.71 2.29
C GLN A 637 7.77 8.55 3.59
N GLN A 638 7.08 7.43 3.78
CA GLN A 638 6.36 7.13 5.03
C GLN A 638 7.30 7.00 6.23
N GLU A 639 8.44 6.33 6.06
CA GLU A 639 9.47 6.20 7.10
C GLU A 639 10.05 7.56 7.49
N ASN A 640 10.35 8.39 6.49
CA ASN A 640 10.80 9.77 6.70
C ASN A 640 9.74 10.61 7.41
N LEU A 641 8.48 10.55 6.98
CA LEU A 641 7.38 11.27 7.60
C LEU A 641 7.19 10.84 9.06
N MET A 642 7.29 9.54 9.34
CA MET A 642 7.21 9.02 10.70
C MET A 642 8.33 9.58 11.59
N VAL A 643 9.55 9.70 11.06
CA VAL A 643 10.67 10.34 11.76
C VAL A 643 10.35 11.81 12.09
N GLU A 644 9.85 12.59 11.14
CA GLU A 644 9.46 13.99 11.38
C GLU A 644 8.33 14.11 12.42
N ILE A 645 7.34 13.22 12.39
CA ILE A 645 6.28 13.17 13.41
C ILE A 645 6.85 12.91 14.81
N ILE A 646 7.82 11.99 14.92
CA ILE A 646 8.46 11.69 16.20
C ILE A 646 9.25 12.90 16.71
N LYS A 647 10.04 13.55 15.83
CA LYS A 647 10.76 14.78 16.18
C LYS A 647 9.81 15.86 16.69
N LEU A 648 8.75 16.15 15.92
CA LEU A 648 7.75 17.14 16.28
C LEU A 648 7.05 16.81 17.61
N GLY A 649 6.73 15.53 17.84
CA GLY A 649 6.20 15.04 19.11
C GLY A 649 7.13 15.33 20.30
N VAL A 650 8.42 15.02 20.16
CA VAL A 650 9.42 15.29 21.21
C VAL A 650 9.58 16.80 21.44
N LYS A 651 9.61 17.60 20.37
CA LYS A 651 9.69 19.07 20.45
C LYS A 651 8.48 19.66 21.19
N ALA A 652 7.27 19.18 20.90
CA ALA A 652 6.05 19.60 21.59
C ALA A 652 6.06 19.20 23.07
N ASP A 653 6.46 17.97 23.40
CA ASP A 653 6.62 17.50 24.78
C ASP A 653 7.63 18.37 25.56
N MET A 654 8.75 18.74 24.93
CA MET A 654 9.77 19.59 25.55
C MET A 654 9.28 21.02 25.81
N LEU A 655 8.51 21.59 24.87
CA LEU A 655 7.88 22.91 25.04
C LEU A 655 6.87 22.90 26.17
N MET A 656 5.98 21.90 26.21
CA MET A 656 4.99 21.80 27.29
C MET A 656 5.65 21.62 28.66
N HIS A 657 6.69 20.78 28.75
CA HIS A 657 7.43 20.61 30.00
C HIS A 657 8.10 21.92 30.45
N LYS A 658 8.73 22.66 29.51
CA LYS A 658 9.35 23.97 29.80
C LYS A 658 8.34 25.01 30.26
N GLU A 659 7.16 25.01 29.67
CA GLU A 659 6.08 25.98 29.93
C GLU A 659 5.18 25.56 31.11
N GLY A 660 5.41 24.39 31.71
CA GLY A 660 4.59 23.87 32.82
C GLY A 660 3.19 23.44 32.40
N VAL A 661 2.96 23.18 31.11
CA VAL A 661 1.69 22.69 30.58
C VAL A 661 1.61 21.18 30.82
N GLN A 662 0.66 20.76 31.65
CA GLN A 662 0.48 19.35 32.00
C GLN A 662 -0.08 18.54 30.82
N TYR A 663 0.59 17.44 30.49
CA TYR A 663 0.10 16.43 29.54
C TYR A 663 0.23 15.02 30.15
N PRO A 664 -0.81 14.15 30.05
CA PRO A 664 -2.11 14.40 29.43
C PRO A 664 -2.91 15.49 30.17
N PRO A 665 -3.71 16.32 29.45
CA PRO A 665 -4.47 17.41 30.06
C PRO A 665 -5.60 16.86 30.95
N SER A 666 -6.01 17.62 31.95
CA SER A 666 -7.23 17.33 32.71
C SER A 666 -8.48 17.54 31.84
N GLN A 667 -9.61 16.94 32.23
CA GLN A 667 -10.88 17.16 31.54
C GLN A 667 -11.29 18.64 31.53
N ASP A 668 -11.03 19.37 32.62
CA ASP A 668 -11.27 20.82 32.69
C ASP A 668 -10.38 21.59 31.70
N ALA A 669 -9.11 21.21 31.58
CA ALA A 669 -8.21 21.81 30.61
C ALA A 669 -8.68 21.55 29.17
N MET A 670 -9.12 20.31 28.87
CA MET A 670 -9.73 19.96 27.59
C MET A 670 -10.96 20.81 27.29
N MET A 671 -11.92 20.87 28.22
CA MET A 671 -13.14 21.66 28.04
C MET A 671 -12.85 23.14 27.86
N ALA A 672 -11.85 23.65 28.56
CA ALA A 672 -11.48 25.05 28.46
C ALA A 672 -10.76 25.39 27.14
N VAL A 673 -10.14 24.43 26.45
CA VAL A 673 -9.43 24.66 25.17
C VAL A 673 -10.32 24.34 23.99
N PHE A 674 -11.07 23.25 24.07
CA PHE A 674 -11.79 22.68 22.93
C PHE A 674 -13.31 22.80 23.04
N GLY A 675 -13.85 23.23 24.18
CA GLY A 675 -15.30 23.35 24.41
C GLY A 675 -15.94 22.09 25.01
N GLN A 676 -17.27 22.08 25.10
CA GLN A 676 -18.05 20.94 25.61
C GLN A 676 -18.05 19.81 24.55
N ASP A 677 -18.14 18.55 24.99
CA ASP A 677 -18.28 17.33 24.18
C ASP A 677 -17.01 16.63 23.62
N ILE A 678 -15.80 16.97 24.09
CA ILE A 678 -14.59 16.25 23.67
C ILE A 678 -14.10 15.32 24.77
N SER A 679 -14.21 14.01 24.52
CA SER A 679 -13.57 12.96 25.31
C SER A 679 -12.17 12.69 24.78
N ILE A 680 -11.17 12.65 25.67
CA ILE A 680 -9.81 12.25 25.29
C ILE A 680 -9.84 10.78 24.84
N PRO A 681 -9.37 10.46 23.63
CA PRO A 681 -9.21 9.08 23.20
C PRO A 681 -8.17 8.41 24.11
N GLY A 682 -8.60 7.41 24.87
CA GLY A 682 -7.73 6.68 25.80
C GLY A 682 -7.61 7.24 27.22
N SER A 683 -8.30 8.34 27.59
CA SER A 683 -8.41 8.72 29.01
C SER A 683 -9.35 7.81 29.81
N GLN A 684 -10.20 7.05 29.12
CA GLN A 684 -10.70 5.77 29.64
C GLN A 684 -9.57 4.74 29.49
N THR A 685 -8.59 4.79 30.40
CA THR A 685 -7.67 3.68 30.72
C THR A 685 -7.00 2.96 29.53
N ALA A 686 -6.19 3.66 28.73
CA ALA A 686 -5.16 3.01 27.90
C ALA A 686 -3.87 2.68 28.69
N PHE A 687 -3.74 3.19 29.93
CA PHE A 687 -2.83 2.65 30.93
C PHE A 687 -3.55 1.52 31.67
N GLY A 688 -3.36 0.29 31.19
CA GLY A 688 -3.93 -0.93 31.75
C GLY A 688 -5.17 -1.43 31.02
N ARG A 689 -5.05 -1.82 29.74
CA ARG A 689 -5.92 -2.91 29.26
C ARG A 689 -5.53 -4.13 30.08
N THR A 690 -6.26 -4.35 31.16
CA THR A 690 -6.05 -5.48 32.05
C THR A 690 -6.38 -6.74 31.27
N MET A 691 -5.35 -7.48 30.87
CA MET A 691 -5.52 -8.76 30.22
C MET A 691 -5.80 -9.80 31.29
N HIS A 692 -6.91 -10.49 31.13
CA HIS A 692 -7.26 -11.64 31.93
C HIS A 692 -6.50 -12.86 31.40
N VAL A 693 -5.44 -13.26 32.11
CA VAL A 693 -4.57 -14.39 31.73
C VAL A 693 -4.81 -15.54 32.69
N MET A 694 -5.18 -16.71 32.18
CA MET A 694 -5.34 -17.91 33.01
C MET A 694 -3.96 -18.52 33.30
N VAL A 695 -3.69 -18.86 34.56
CA VAL A 695 -2.43 -19.52 34.96
C VAL A 695 -2.41 -20.96 34.42
N PRO A 696 -1.42 -21.32 33.56
CA PRO A 696 -1.26 -22.68 33.05
C PRO A 696 -1.13 -23.75 34.14
N PRO A 697 -1.56 -25.00 33.88
CA PRO A 697 -1.40 -26.10 34.82
C PRO A 697 0.07 -26.33 35.20
N GLY A 698 0.33 -26.61 36.48
CA GLY A 698 1.65 -26.93 36.99
C GLY A 698 2.56 -25.75 37.38
N LEU A 699 2.15 -24.50 37.12
CA LEU A 699 2.89 -23.31 37.56
C LEU A 699 2.53 -22.91 38.99
N ARG A 700 3.54 -22.54 39.78
CA ARG A 700 3.44 -22.11 41.17
C ARG A 700 3.76 -20.63 41.30
N ALA A 701 3.40 -20.03 42.43
CA ALA A 701 3.79 -18.66 42.76
C ALA A 701 5.30 -18.45 42.60
N GLY A 702 5.68 -17.43 41.84
CA GLY A 702 7.07 -17.12 41.47
C GLY A 702 7.50 -17.66 40.10
N ASP A 703 6.76 -18.61 39.51
CA ASP A 703 7.04 -19.09 38.17
C ASP A 703 6.65 -18.05 37.12
N ALA A 704 7.43 -17.94 36.05
CA ALA A 704 7.19 -17.03 34.95
C ALA A 704 6.73 -17.79 33.70
N PHE A 705 5.78 -17.21 32.96
CA PHE A 705 5.30 -17.78 31.70
C PHE A 705 5.03 -16.69 30.67
N GLN A 706 5.18 -17.03 29.38
CA GLN A 706 4.94 -16.09 28.29
C GLN A 706 3.48 -16.10 27.86
N VAL A 707 2.93 -14.91 27.70
CA VAL A 707 1.59 -14.66 27.18
C VAL A 707 1.70 -13.88 25.89
N LEU A 708 0.95 -14.28 24.86
CA LEU A 708 0.85 -13.52 23.62
C LEU A 708 -0.25 -12.47 23.78
N GLY A 709 0.14 -11.20 23.92
CA GLY A 709 -0.77 -10.07 23.92
C GLY A 709 -0.88 -9.39 22.55
N PRO A 710 -1.75 -8.37 22.42
CA PRO A 710 -1.93 -7.60 21.18
C PRO A 710 -0.65 -6.89 20.70
N ARG A 711 0.34 -6.70 21.58
CA ARG A 711 1.62 -6.04 21.30
C ARG A 711 2.81 -7.02 21.21
N GLY A 712 2.54 -8.33 21.20
CA GLY A 712 3.58 -9.37 21.19
C GLY A 712 3.63 -10.17 22.48
N ARG A 713 4.68 -10.97 22.65
CA ARG A 713 4.86 -11.82 23.84
C ARG A 713 5.41 -11.00 25.00
N PHE A 714 4.83 -11.19 26.18
CA PHE A 714 5.35 -10.65 27.43
C PHE A 714 5.34 -11.71 28.52
N GLU A 715 6.23 -11.56 29.50
CA GLU A 715 6.39 -12.51 30.60
C GLU A 715 5.51 -12.08 31.78
N VAL A 716 4.74 -13.03 32.32
CA VAL A 716 3.89 -12.85 33.50
C VAL A 716 4.40 -13.78 34.59
N THR A 717 4.67 -13.22 35.76
CA THR A 717 5.03 -14.00 36.94
C THR A 717 3.78 -14.31 37.76
N VAL A 718 3.61 -15.56 38.18
CA VAL A 718 2.48 -15.98 39.02
C VAL A 718 2.63 -15.33 40.41
N PRO A 719 1.68 -14.49 40.86
CA PRO A 719 1.74 -13.86 42.18
C PRO A 719 1.57 -14.87 43.32
N PRO A 720 2.06 -14.55 44.53
CA PRO A 720 1.79 -15.34 45.73
C PRO A 720 0.28 -15.53 45.97
N GLY A 721 -0.13 -16.78 46.22
CA GLY A 721 -1.53 -17.13 46.52
C GLY A 721 -2.41 -17.42 45.32
N VAL A 722 -1.89 -17.29 44.08
CA VAL A 722 -2.60 -17.68 42.86
C VAL A 722 -2.25 -19.12 42.49
N VAL A 723 -3.28 -19.92 42.18
CA VAL A 723 -3.14 -21.34 41.80
C VAL A 723 -3.48 -21.55 40.31
N GLU A 724 -3.08 -22.69 39.77
CA GLU A 724 -3.42 -23.09 38.40
C GLU A 724 -4.92 -22.95 38.10
N GLY A 725 -5.25 -22.50 36.88
CA GLY A 725 -6.62 -22.25 36.44
C GLY A 725 -7.24 -20.93 36.92
N GLN A 726 -6.61 -20.19 37.84
CA GLN A 726 -7.07 -18.84 38.20
C GLN A 726 -6.69 -17.80 37.16
N THR A 727 -7.54 -16.78 37.02
CA THR A 727 -7.35 -15.69 36.07
C THR A 727 -6.65 -14.52 36.75
N LEU A 728 -5.50 -14.11 36.19
CA LEU A 728 -4.72 -12.96 36.59
C LEU A 728 -5.10 -11.75 35.75
N GLN A 729 -5.12 -10.57 36.37
CA GLN A 729 -5.05 -9.31 35.63
C GLN A 729 -3.58 -8.94 35.42
N ALA A 730 -3.12 -9.04 34.18
CA ALA A 730 -1.84 -8.49 33.76
C ALA A 730 -2.07 -7.11 33.15
N THR A 731 -1.37 -6.10 33.65
CA THR A 731 -1.38 -4.71 33.14
C THR A 731 -0.21 -4.41 32.23
#